data_AF-A0A7X9J7E9-F1
#
_entry.id   AF-A0A7X9J7E9-F1
#
_cell.length_a   1.000
_cell.length_b   1.000
_cell.length_c   1.000
_cell.angle_alpha   90.00
_cell.angle_beta   90.00
_cell.angle_gamma   90.00
#
_symmetry.space_group_name_H-M   'P 1'
#
loop_
_entity.id
_entity.type
_entity.pdbx_description
1 polymer ?
#
loop_
_entity_poly.entity_id
_entity_poly.type
_entity_poly.pdbx_seq_one_letter_code
_entity_poly.pdbx_strand_id
1 'polypeptide(L)'
;VPLKKSEKYEIDFEVVEEGTQLQIMGNVSLLMEKEGQTLTQYLPSPEAPLFSGSSLAVTFKPPVDGIIDSVELNRAVDLYQNAASKTLHVSIADYSTPDTILATGSLSDLFAPVLDPRGEGKSIPLDQSLALDSTKLYVMKFWVDALPDGTTSALAFYNDVIAVESSWDDALPLSMYQYNIWDSQNGIYGNNQNFEMYWDDTATKLTRFENILNTSDTIVITSNRQWGTTTRVPERYHLTITYYRNLLGCPAEKDLLWCYQNAQPGMFTGNLGYQLTAVFESDPNLGSLKINDQSAEEAFTVYDHPKVLIFQKTADYSAEKVASILGAVDLSKAVHLTPGQASKFNGTLMLSDAMAKIQQAGGTFSQLFNSDSWINQNQWVTAIVWYLLILLLGWLVYPFTRLALKKLPDHGYPVSRLVGLLLLALFTWLASSSGALFSRTTILAVIGVLLVGNAALAYLQREELKEELRTRKRYFLMVELIFLLFFLLDLGIRLGNPDLWHPWKGGEKPMDLSYFTAVLKSSTFPPYDPWFAGGYINYYYYGLVIVAVPTKLLGVPPTIAYNLILPTLFGLTAIGAFAIGWNVLRGQTLDVEVDARRANLRAFAGGILSSLSLLILGNLGTLRMIWQGAQMLVAPGGVIENATIFERWRWFLAGIVQVFQGAKLPFSTGDWYWIPSRALPGEAITEFPFFTFTYADLHAHLIALSITLLALVWGLSLLLGRWDWGSTWKEKLRNYAASFFLGAVVIGALRPT
;
A
#
# COMPACT_ATOMS: atom_id res chain seq x y z
N VAL A 1 -0.61 49.03 21.61
CA VAL A 1 0.47 50.01 21.36
C VAL A 1 0.28 50.56 19.95
N PRO A 2 0.22 51.88 19.73
CA PRO A 2 0.14 52.42 18.38
C PRO A 2 1.45 52.16 17.63
N LEU A 3 1.40 51.32 16.59
CA LEU A 3 2.54 51.01 15.73
C LEU A 3 2.57 51.96 14.53
N LYS A 4 3.76 52.40 14.14
CA LYS A 4 3.98 53.24 12.95
C LYS A 4 4.79 52.47 11.92
N LYS A 5 4.40 52.67 10.66
CA LYS A 5 5.14 52.12 9.52
C LYS A 5 6.58 52.66 9.53
N SER A 6 7.54 51.78 9.29
CA SER A 6 8.98 52.08 9.21
C SER A 6 9.68 52.43 10.54
N GLU A 7 9.00 52.26 11.68
CA GLU A 7 9.66 52.24 12.98
C GLU A 7 10.01 50.79 13.38
N LYS A 8 11.15 50.60 14.05
CA LYS A 8 11.57 49.30 14.60
C LYS A 8 10.96 49.13 15.99
N TYR A 9 10.46 47.93 16.28
CA TYR A 9 9.93 47.55 17.59
C TYR A 9 10.63 46.27 18.04
N GLU A 10 10.91 46.18 19.33
CA GLU A 10 11.53 45.04 19.98
C GLU A 10 10.56 44.46 21.00
N ILE A 11 10.51 43.13 21.10
CA ILE A 11 9.70 42.40 22.07
C ILE A 11 10.63 41.44 22.78
N ASP A 12 10.95 41.77 24.02
CA ASP A 12 11.80 40.95 24.86
C ASP A 12 10.97 40.05 25.77
N PHE A 13 11.34 38.77 25.79
CA PHE A 13 10.85 37.80 26.76
C PHE A 13 11.99 37.48 27.72
N GLU A 14 11.82 37.79 28.99
CA GLU A 14 12.82 37.53 30.03
C GLU A 14 12.21 36.68 31.15
N VAL A 15 13.02 35.78 31.71
CA VAL A 15 12.69 35.05 32.93
C VAL A 15 13.23 35.85 34.10
N VAL A 16 12.36 36.17 35.07
CA VAL A 16 12.68 37.03 36.22
C VAL A 16 13.81 36.45 37.12
N GLU A 17 14.04 35.14 37.05
CA GLU A 17 15.07 34.44 37.81
C GLU A 17 16.45 34.61 37.16
N GLU A 18 17.35 35.34 37.84
CA GLU A 18 18.73 35.56 37.40
C GLU A 18 19.45 34.24 37.05
N GLY A 19 20.14 34.23 35.92
CA GLY A 19 20.89 33.06 35.43
C GLY A 19 20.04 32.00 34.74
N THR A 20 18.74 32.21 34.58
CA THR A 20 17.85 31.28 33.85
C THR A 20 17.77 31.67 32.37
N GLN A 21 18.10 30.73 31.48
CA GLN A 21 17.91 30.92 30.04
C GLN A 21 16.49 30.54 29.64
N LEU A 22 15.79 31.45 28.96
CA LEU A 22 14.49 31.20 28.34
C LEU A 22 14.70 30.67 26.93
N GLN A 23 14.12 29.50 26.63
CA GLN A 23 14.04 28.98 25.26
C GLN A 23 12.58 28.88 24.85
N ILE A 24 12.18 29.64 23.83
CA ILE A 24 10.86 29.58 23.21
C ILE A 24 11.01 28.97 21.84
N MET A 25 10.25 27.92 21.55
CA MET A 25 10.18 27.31 20.22
C MET A 25 8.78 27.46 19.64
N GLY A 26 8.71 27.69 18.33
CA GLY A 26 7.46 27.79 17.58
C GLY A 26 7.18 29.19 17.03
N ASN A 27 6.10 29.29 16.26
CA ASN A 27 5.78 30.52 15.52
C ASN A 27 5.19 31.58 16.47
N VAL A 28 5.70 32.81 16.38
CA VAL A 28 5.10 33.99 17.01
C VAL A 28 4.30 34.75 15.96
N SER A 29 3.08 35.16 16.32
CA SER A 29 2.25 35.99 15.45
C SER A 29 1.80 37.25 16.19
N LEU A 30 1.84 38.38 15.49
CA LEU A 30 1.37 39.67 15.96
C LEU A 30 -0.01 39.93 15.39
N LEU A 31 -0.99 40.08 16.29
CA LEU A 31 -2.34 40.53 15.95
C LEU A 31 -2.37 42.05 16.06
N MET A 32 -2.53 42.73 14.94
CA MET A 32 -2.58 44.18 14.83
C MET A 32 -3.98 44.63 14.42
N GLU A 33 -4.42 45.79 14.85
CA GLU A 33 -5.70 46.38 14.46
C GLU A 33 -5.47 47.59 13.56
N LYS A 34 -6.10 47.61 12.39
CA LYS A 34 -6.07 48.73 11.45
C LYS A 34 -7.46 48.99 10.90
N GLU A 35 -8.01 50.17 11.17
CA GLU A 35 -9.32 50.60 10.63
C GLU A 35 -10.47 49.60 10.92
N GLY A 36 -10.44 48.97 12.10
CA GLY A 36 -11.43 47.96 12.51
C GLY A 36 -11.23 46.57 11.90
N GLN A 37 -10.13 46.34 11.17
CA GLN A 37 -9.72 45.01 10.70
C GLN A 37 -8.53 44.50 11.52
N THR A 38 -8.55 43.21 11.87
CA THR A 38 -7.41 42.52 12.46
C THR A 38 -6.48 42.03 11.36
N LEU A 39 -5.21 42.42 11.43
CA LEU A 39 -4.13 41.98 10.56
C LEU A 39 -3.19 41.08 11.37
N THR A 40 -2.84 39.93 10.83
CA THR A 40 -1.88 39.01 11.44
C THR A 40 -0.54 39.12 10.73
N GLN A 41 0.53 39.44 11.45
CA GLN A 41 1.91 39.36 10.96
C GLN A 41 2.60 38.16 11.61
N TYR A 42 3.11 37.26 10.79
CA TYR A 42 3.88 36.11 11.26
C TYR A 42 5.36 36.51 11.39
N LEU A 43 5.97 36.17 12.52
CA LEU A 43 7.39 36.37 12.78
C LEU A 43 8.13 35.03 12.60
N PRO A 44 9.41 35.05 12.21
CA PRO A 44 10.28 33.89 12.35
C PRO A 44 10.24 33.35 13.77
N SER A 45 10.52 32.05 13.94
CA SER A 45 10.67 31.44 15.27
C SER A 45 11.67 32.24 16.10
N PRO A 46 11.45 32.42 17.41
CA PRO A 46 12.47 32.98 18.28
C PRO A 46 13.70 32.07 18.27
N GLU A 47 14.87 32.66 18.02
CA GLU A 47 16.16 31.96 18.06
C GLU A 47 17.05 32.59 19.13
N ALA A 48 17.91 31.79 19.76
CA ALA A 48 18.88 32.31 20.72
C ALA A 48 20.01 33.02 19.96
N PRO A 49 20.18 34.35 20.09
CA PRO A 49 21.21 35.06 19.35
C PRO A 49 22.60 34.78 19.91
N LEU A 50 23.57 34.71 18.99
CA LEU A 50 24.99 34.74 19.29
C LEU A 50 25.41 36.19 19.56
N PHE A 51 25.59 36.52 20.84
CA PHE A 51 26.05 37.83 21.28
C PHE A 51 27.58 37.96 21.25
N SER A 52 28.08 39.17 21.00
CA SER A 52 29.51 39.49 21.17
C SER A 52 29.96 39.19 22.61
N GLY A 53 30.99 38.35 22.76
CA GLY A 53 31.48 37.86 24.06
C GLY A 53 30.90 36.51 24.51
N SER A 54 29.95 35.95 23.76
CA SER A 54 29.47 34.58 23.90
C SER A 54 29.99 33.68 22.77
N SER A 55 29.86 32.36 22.93
CA SER A 55 30.21 31.40 21.87
C SER A 55 29.14 30.31 21.78
N LEU A 56 28.87 29.87 20.56
CA LEU A 56 28.01 28.74 20.25
C LEU A 56 28.90 27.55 19.88
N ALA A 57 28.68 26.38 20.50
CA ALA A 57 29.44 25.17 20.20
C ALA A 57 28.53 24.06 19.68
N VAL A 58 28.92 23.44 18.57
CA VAL A 58 28.23 22.30 17.96
C VAL A 58 29.20 21.13 17.86
N THR A 59 28.77 19.93 18.24
CA THR A 59 29.58 18.72 18.10
C THR A 59 29.13 17.91 16.89
N PHE A 60 30.07 17.32 16.17
CA PHE A 60 29.75 16.49 15.01
C PHE A 60 30.79 15.39 14.79
N LYS A 61 30.36 14.32 14.15
CA LYS A 61 31.20 13.19 13.75
C LYS A 61 31.01 12.97 12.24
N PRO A 62 32.07 13.01 11.43
CA PRO A 62 31.93 12.85 9.99
C PRO A 62 31.54 11.40 9.66
N PRO A 63 30.64 11.17 8.68
CA PRO A 63 30.18 9.83 8.34
C PRO A 63 31.25 9.01 7.60
N VAL A 64 32.21 9.69 6.96
CA VAL A 64 33.35 9.11 6.22
C VAL A 64 34.58 9.98 6.42
N ASP A 65 35.77 9.41 6.27
CA ASP A 65 37.01 10.18 6.24
C ASP A 65 36.99 11.15 5.06
N GLY A 66 37.41 12.39 5.27
CA GLY A 66 37.26 13.43 4.26
C GLY A 66 38.03 14.71 4.56
N ILE A 67 37.82 15.74 3.73
CA ILE A 67 38.43 17.05 3.88
C ILE A 67 37.29 18.09 3.97
N ILE A 68 37.39 19.03 4.91
CA ILE A 68 36.51 20.19 5.02
C ILE A 68 37.29 21.46 4.68
N ASP A 69 36.69 22.30 3.83
CA ASP A 69 37.28 23.57 3.35
C ASP A 69 36.42 24.79 3.69
N SER A 70 35.12 24.60 3.97
CA SER A 70 34.19 25.67 4.36
C SER A 70 33.11 25.15 5.30
N VAL A 71 32.45 26.09 5.99
CA VAL A 71 31.27 25.85 6.81
C VAL A 71 30.10 26.63 6.22
N GLU A 72 29.01 25.93 5.88
CA GLU A 72 27.80 26.54 5.31
C GLU A 72 26.76 26.79 6.41
N LEU A 73 26.26 28.01 6.48
CA LEU A 73 25.13 28.42 7.30
C LEU A 73 23.92 28.59 6.40
N ASN A 74 22.79 27.97 6.77
CA ASN A 74 21.59 27.99 5.94
C ASN A 74 21.02 29.42 5.82
N ARG A 75 20.81 30.09 6.96
CA ARG A 75 20.40 31.49 7.03
C ARG A 75 21.00 32.17 8.24
N ALA A 76 21.58 33.35 8.04
CA ALA A 76 22.15 34.16 9.12
C ALA A 76 21.70 35.62 8.99
N VAL A 77 21.26 36.21 10.11
CA VAL A 77 20.79 37.59 10.17
C VAL A 77 21.21 38.26 11.46
N ASP A 78 21.50 39.57 11.39
CA ASP A 78 21.64 40.44 12.55
C ASP A 78 20.27 40.88 13.03
N LEU A 79 19.85 40.40 14.21
CA LEU A 79 18.52 40.67 14.78
C LEU A 79 18.29 42.16 15.02
N TYR A 80 19.33 42.90 15.41
CA TYR A 80 19.23 44.34 15.65
C TYR A 80 19.31 45.17 14.35
N GLN A 81 19.69 44.52 13.24
CA GLN A 81 19.85 45.13 11.93
C GLN A 81 20.69 46.41 11.99
N ASN A 82 21.82 46.32 12.68
CA ASN A 82 22.82 47.37 12.79
C ASN A 82 23.51 47.56 11.43
N ALA A 83 23.78 48.81 11.06
CA ALA A 83 24.43 49.12 9.78
C ALA A 83 25.94 48.80 9.75
N ALA A 84 26.52 48.41 10.89
CA ALA A 84 27.93 48.03 10.98
C ALA A 84 28.15 46.60 10.46
N SER A 85 29.33 46.37 9.86
CA SER A 85 29.77 45.02 9.48
C SER A 85 30.17 44.23 10.73
N LYS A 86 29.81 42.94 10.78
CA LYS A 86 30.17 42.00 11.84
C LYS A 86 31.11 40.96 11.27
N THR A 87 32.04 40.49 12.09
CA THR A 87 32.92 39.38 11.75
C THR A 87 32.51 38.18 12.57
N LEU A 88 31.97 37.17 11.89
CA LEU A 88 31.67 35.85 12.45
C LEU A 88 32.87 34.95 12.26
N HIS A 89 33.32 34.31 13.33
CA HIS A 89 34.42 33.37 13.32
C HIS A 89 33.92 31.96 13.62
N VAL A 90 34.62 30.98 13.07
CA VAL A 90 34.44 29.55 13.37
C VAL A 90 35.79 28.92 13.66
N SER A 91 35.82 27.99 14.62
CA SER A 91 36.98 27.13 14.87
C SER A 91 36.56 25.69 15.00
N ILE A 92 37.41 24.77 14.55
CA ILE A 92 37.19 23.32 14.64
C ILE A 92 38.32 22.73 15.49
N ALA A 93 37.97 21.91 16.46
CA ALA A 93 38.91 21.18 17.32
C ALA A 93 38.48 19.71 17.49
N ASP A 94 39.43 18.84 17.83
CA ASP A 94 39.13 17.47 18.27
C ASP A 94 38.43 17.55 19.64
N TYR A 95 37.29 16.86 19.79
CA TYR A 95 36.50 16.92 21.02
C TYR A 95 37.28 16.44 22.25
N SER A 96 38.27 15.56 22.08
CA SER A 96 39.14 15.09 23.17
C SER A 96 40.15 16.14 23.64
N THR A 97 40.45 17.13 22.79
CA THR A 97 41.40 18.22 23.06
C THR A 97 40.83 19.56 22.56
N PRO A 98 39.71 20.03 23.14
CA PRO A 98 38.90 21.13 22.59
C PRO A 98 39.58 22.50 22.62
N ASP A 99 40.74 22.61 23.28
CA ASP A 99 41.58 23.81 23.33
C ASP A 99 42.64 23.84 22.20
N THR A 100 42.86 22.71 21.52
CA THR A 100 43.78 22.62 20.37
C THR A 100 43.00 22.84 19.09
N ILE A 101 43.03 24.08 18.57
CA ILE A 101 42.34 24.42 17.33
C ILE A 101 43.04 23.79 16.13
N LEU A 102 42.28 23.04 15.33
CA LEU A 102 42.74 22.36 14.13
C LEU A 102 42.57 23.22 12.87
N ALA A 103 41.50 24.01 12.80
CA ALA A 103 41.27 24.97 11.72
C ALA A 103 40.40 26.13 12.22
N THR A 104 40.56 27.30 11.59
CA THR A 104 39.75 28.50 11.81
C THR A 104 39.19 28.99 10.48
N GLY A 105 38.14 29.79 10.54
CA GLY A 105 37.60 30.52 9.39
C GLY A 105 36.86 31.75 9.86
N SER A 106 36.71 32.75 8.99
CA SER A 106 36.00 33.98 9.32
C SER A 106 35.26 34.56 8.12
N LEU A 107 34.15 35.23 8.41
CA LEU A 107 33.32 35.92 7.42
C LEU A 107 32.90 37.28 7.96
N SER A 108 33.18 38.34 7.19
CA SER A 108 32.72 39.69 7.47
C SER A 108 31.55 40.07 6.56
N ASP A 109 30.41 40.41 7.15
CA ASP A 109 29.21 40.84 6.42
C ASP A 109 28.33 41.74 7.29
N LEU A 110 27.37 42.43 6.69
CA LEU A 110 26.32 43.17 7.40
C LEU A 110 25.32 42.24 8.09
N PHE A 111 25.15 41.03 7.54
CA PHE A 111 24.08 40.09 7.92
C PHE A 111 22.69 40.76 7.88
N ALA A 112 22.48 41.62 6.88
CA ALA A 112 21.23 42.35 6.76
C ALA A 112 20.07 41.40 6.39
N PRO A 113 18.86 41.62 6.93
CA PRO A 113 17.68 40.94 6.41
C PRO A 113 17.48 41.34 4.95
N VAL A 114 17.06 40.38 4.14
CA VAL A 114 16.72 40.61 2.72
C VAL A 114 15.21 40.55 2.54
N LEU A 115 14.71 40.02 1.42
CA LEU A 115 13.29 39.72 1.27
C LEU A 115 12.77 38.79 2.38
N ASP A 116 13.61 37.84 2.82
CA ASP A 116 13.35 36.98 3.98
C ASP A 116 13.96 37.61 5.25
N PRO A 117 13.16 37.81 6.32
CA PRO A 117 13.63 38.38 7.57
C PRO A 117 14.66 37.52 8.31
N ARG A 118 14.81 36.23 7.96
CA ARG A 118 15.82 35.32 8.52
C ARG A 118 17.21 35.49 7.89
N GLY A 119 17.35 36.33 6.88
CA GLY A 119 18.59 36.56 6.14
C GLY A 119 18.82 35.55 5.01
N GLU A 120 20.07 35.47 4.56
CA GLU A 120 20.53 34.60 3.47
C GLU A 120 21.55 33.58 3.96
N GLY A 121 21.78 32.54 3.16
CA GLY A 121 22.85 31.58 3.40
C GLY A 121 24.24 32.20 3.30
N LYS A 122 25.15 31.70 4.12
CA LYS A 122 26.51 32.22 4.25
C LYS A 122 27.52 31.07 4.28
N SER A 123 28.56 31.18 3.46
CA SER A 123 29.69 30.26 3.45
C SER A 123 30.87 30.90 4.17
N ILE A 124 31.40 30.22 5.18
CA ILE A 124 32.59 30.63 5.92
C ILE A 124 33.76 29.76 5.44
N PRO A 125 34.69 30.29 4.63
CA PRO A 125 35.87 29.55 4.22
C PRO A 125 36.78 29.31 5.42
N LEU A 126 37.37 28.12 5.49
CA LEU A 126 38.42 27.81 6.46
C LEU A 126 39.76 28.31 5.93
N ASP A 127 40.61 28.81 6.84
CA ASP A 127 41.95 29.30 6.54
C ASP A 127 42.87 28.19 6.01
N GLN A 128 42.53 26.93 6.32
CA GLN A 128 43.19 25.74 5.80
C GLN A 128 42.20 24.57 5.67
N SER A 129 42.39 23.76 4.64
CA SER A 129 41.73 22.46 4.47
C SER A 129 42.05 21.54 5.66
N LEU A 130 41.03 20.99 6.30
CA LEU A 130 41.18 20.10 7.44
C LEU A 130 40.76 18.68 7.07
N ALA A 131 41.67 17.73 7.21
CA ALA A 131 41.34 16.31 7.10
C ALA A 131 40.60 15.84 8.36
N LEU A 132 39.44 15.23 8.17
CA LEU A 132 38.57 14.71 9.22
C LEU A 132 38.51 13.18 9.18
N ASP A 133 38.48 12.57 10.36
CA ASP A 133 38.47 11.12 10.60
C ASP A 133 37.08 10.69 11.11
N SER A 134 36.47 9.73 10.43
CA SER A 134 35.13 9.17 10.74
C SER A 134 35.04 8.45 12.08
N THR A 135 36.15 8.21 12.76
CA THR A 135 36.18 7.61 14.10
C THR A 135 36.16 8.65 15.22
N LYS A 136 36.47 9.91 14.92
CA LYS A 136 36.63 10.99 15.90
C LYS A 136 35.39 11.88 16.01
N LEU A 137 35.20 12.44 17.20
CA LEU A 137 34.21 13.49 17.45
C LEU A 137 34.92 14.85 17.40
N TYR A 138 34.33 15.81 16.72
CA TYR A 138 34.83 17.17 16.59
C TYR A 138 33.88 18.15 17.26
N VAL A 139 34.42 19.29 17.68
CA VAL A 139 33.65 20.45 18.16
C VAL A 139 33.94 21.64 17.28
N MET A 140 32.87 22.31 16.86
CA MET A 140 32.88 23.53 16.09
C MET A 140 32.39 24.67 16.99
N LYS A 141 33.18 25.72 17.18
CA LYS A 141 32.84 26.88 18.01
C LYS A 141 32.71 28.12 17.14
N PHE A 142 31.60 28.84 17.28
CA PHE A 142 31.30 30.11 16.63
C PHE A 142 31.34 31.26 17.63
N TRP A 143 31.90 32.40 17.24
CA TRP A 143 31.83 33.65 18.02
C TRP A 143 31.82 34.86 17.08
N VAL A 144 31.28 35.97 17.56
CA VAL A 144 31.23 37.24 16.81
C VAL A 144 32.02 38.32 17.54
N ASP A 145 32.76 39.12 16.78
CA ASP A 145 33.53 40.24 17.33
C ASP A 145 32.61 41.33 17.91
N ALA A 146 33.10 42.02 18.94
CA ALA A 146 32.45 43.22 19.48
C ALA A 146 32.53 44.37 18.46
N LEU A 147 31.46 45.17 18.36
CA LEU A 147 31.44 46.29 17.42
C LEU A 147 32.32 47.45 17.92
N PRO A 148 32.98 48.21 17.02
CA PRO A 148 33.88 49.30 17.40
C PRO A 148 33.20 50.45 18.16
N ASP A 149 31.89 50.61 18.00
CA ASP A 149 31.08 51.63 18.66
C ASP A 149 30.56 51.19 20.04
N GLY A 150 30.90 49.98 20.49
CA GLY A 150 30.49 49.42 21.77
C GLY A 150 29.05 48.88 21.77
N THR A 151 28.38 48.84 20.62
CA THR A 151 27.06 48.20 20.50
C THR A 151 27.18 46.69 20.43
N THR A 152 26.16 45.98 20.93
CA THR A 152 26.14 44.51 20.95
C THR A 152 25.77 43.96 19.58
N SER A 153 26.55 43.04 19.04
CA SER A 153 26.16 42.22 17.88
C SER A 153 25.24 41.09 18.33
N ALA A 154 24.16 40.80 17.60
CA ALA A 154 23.24 39.70 17.89
C ALA A 154 22.90 38.93 16.60
N LEU A 155 23.71 37.92 16.27
CA LEU A 155 23.49 37.10 15.09
C LEU A 155 22.56 35.91 15.42
N ALA A 156 21.52 35.72 14.62
CA ALA A 156 20.66 34.54 14.69
C ALA A 156 20.86 33.64 13.47
N PHE A 157 20.75 32.33 13.68
CA PHE A 157 20.85 31.32 12.64
C PHE A 157 19.51 30.59 12.50
N TYR A 158 19.05 30.41 11.27
CA TYR A 158 17.75 29.79 10.99
C TYR A 158 17.90 28.60 10.06
N ASN A 159 17.06 27.59 10.29
CA ASN A 159 16.87 26.45 9.41
C ASN A 159 15.76 26.71 8.37
N ASP A 160 15.76 25.91 7.30
CA ASP A 160 14.61 25.84 6.41
C ASP A 160 13.48 25.09 7.09
N VAL A 161 12.26 25.56 6.87
CA VAL A 161 11.05 25.00 7.48
C VAL A 161 10.36 24.11 6.45
N ILE A 162 10.34 22.80 6.72
CA ILE A 162 9.65 21.82 5.87
C ILE A 162 8.24 21.59 6.39
N ALA A 163 7.26 21.56 5.47
CA ALA A 163 5.88 21.17 5.76
C ALA A 163 5.53 19.84 5.09
N VAL A 164 4.83 18.97 5.81
CA VAL A 164 4.29 17.68 5.33
C VAL A 164 2.76 17.66 5.42
N GLU A 165 2.13 16.71 4.74
CA GLU A 165 0.67 16.63 4.67
C GLU A 165 0.03 16.12 5.96
N SER A 166 0.61 15.09 6.59
CA SER A 166 0.04 14.49 7.80
C SER A 166 1.10 13.88 8.73
N SER A 167 0.68 13.52 9.93
CA SER A 167 1.51 12.78 10.90
C SER A 167 1.70 11.31 10.53
N TRP A 168 1.00 10.83 9.48
CA TRP A 168 1.13 9.48 8.92
C TRP A 168 2.12 9.40 7.77
N ASP A 169 2.69 10.53 7.37
CA ASP A 169 3.70 10.62 6.32
C ASP A 169 5.11 10.64 6.92
N ASP A 170 6.05 10.02 6.22
CA ASP A 170 7.45 10.12 6.57
C ASP A 170 7.95 11.55 6.31
N ALA A 171 8.60 12.17 7.28
CA ALA A 171 9.30 13.42 7.05
C ALA A 171 10.52 13.16 6.15
N LEU A 172 10.58 13.82 4.99
CA LEU A 172 11.74 13.74 4.09
C LEU A 172 12.55 15.04 4.16
N PRO A 173 13.90 14.94 4.17
CA PRO A 173 14.69 13.72 4.00
C PRO A 173 14.70 12.80 5.25
N LEU A 174 15.06 11.53 5.05
CA LEU A 174 15.20 10.57 6.16
C LEU A 174 16.55 10.76 6.86
N SER A 175 16.56 10.62 8.19
CA SER A 175 17.80 10.62 8.98
C SER A 175 18.69 9.44 8.57
N MET A 176 19.88 9.74 8.04
CA MET A 176 20.88 8.73 7.64
C MET A 176 22.15 8.84 8.52
N TYR A 177 22.97 7.79 8.53
CA TYR A 177 24.29 7.78 9.18
C TYR A 177 24.27 8.14 10.68
N GLN A 178 23.22 7.75 11.40
CA GLN A 178 23.03 8.07 12.84
C GLN A 178 22.98 9.57 13.14
N TYR A 179 22.80 10.42 12.12
CA TYR A 179 22.63 11.85 12.27
C TYR A 179 21.14 12.19 12.26
N ASN A 180 20.63 12.72 13.38
CA ASN A 180 19.25 13.19 13.47
C ASN A 180 19.13 14.58 12.84
N ILE A 181 18.58 14.63 11.63
CA ILE A 181 18.38 15.89 10.90
C ILE A 181 17.13 16.67 11.34
N TRP A 182 16.25 16.04 12.14
CA TRP A 182 14.98 16.60 12.61
C TRP A 182 15.00 17.04 14.08
N ASP A 183 16.19 17.23 14.66
CA ASP A 183 16.32 17.78 16.00
C ASP A 183 16.06 19.30 15.99
N SER A 184 15.17 19.77 16.86
CA SER A 184 14.88 21.19 17.09
C SER A 184 16.08 22.05 17.49
N GLN A 185 17.14 21.48 18.07
CA GLN A 185 18.31 22.22 18.53
C GLN A 185 19.51 22.09 17.59
N ASN A 186 19.76 20.89 17.05
CA ASN A 186 20.98 20.57 16.31
C ASN A 186 20.73 19.96 14.92
N GLY A 187 19.46 19.79 14.53
CA GLY A 187 19.06 19.22 13.25
C GLY A 187 19.02 20.26 12.15
N ILE A 188 19.35 19.86 10.92
CA ILE A 188 19.39 20.75 9.74
C ILE A 188 18.00 21.34 9.41
N TYR A 189 16.93 20.58 9.64
CA TYR A 189 15.57 20.97 9.25
C TYR A 189 14.63 21.22 10.44
N GLY A 190 15.15 21.15 11.67
CA GLY A 190 14.33 21.32 12.88
C GLY A 190 13.16 20.35 12.95
N ASN A 191 12.00 20.79 13.44
CA ASN A 191 10.76 20.01 13.35
C ASN A 191 9.99 20.38 12.08
N ASN A 192 9.38 19.39 11.44
CA ASN A 192 8.48 19.64 10.32
C ASN A 192 7.14 20.24 10.78
N GLN A 193 6.61 21.16 9.98
CA GLN A 193 5.23 21.60 10.07
C GLN A 193 4.34 20.55 9.41
N ASN A 194 3.08 20.47 9.81
CA ASN A 194 2.18 19.42 9.35
C ASN A 194 0.78 19.97 9.13
N PHE A 195 0.25 19.86 7.91
CA PHE A 195 -1.06 20.38 7.57
C PHE A 195 -2.22 19.63 8.25
N GLU A 196 -2.03 18.36 8.56
CA GLU A 196 -3.04 17.43 9.05
C GLU A 196 -4.23 17.36 8.08
N MET A 197 -3.96 16.90 6.85
CA MET A 197 -4.94 16.89 5.76
C MET A 197 -6.23 16.12 6.08
N TYR A 198 -6.18 15.09 6.92
CA TYR A 198 -7.34 14.32 7.37
C TYR A 198 -8.20 15.00 8.45
N TRP A 199 -7.75 16.10 9.05
CA TRP A 199 -8.58 16.83 10.00
C TRP A 199 -9.78 17.47 9.30
N ASP A 200 -10.84 17.73 10.05
CA ASP A 200 -12.00 18.42 9.50
C ASP A 200 -11.68 19.84 9.05
N ASP A 201 -12.26 20.24 7.93
CA ASP A 201 -12.11 21.57 7.36
C ASP A 201 -12.86 22.60 8.20
N THR A 202 -12.13 23.17 9.16
CA THR A 202 -12.61 24.13 10.15
C THR A 202 -11.84 25.44 10.06
N ALA A 203 -12.35 26.51 10.71
CA ALA A 203 -11.63 27.77 10.80
C ALA A 203 -10.23 27.58 11.42
N THR A 204 -10.11 26.68 12.40
CA THR A 204 -8.81 26.32 13.01
C THR A 204 -7.86 25.69 11.98
N LYS A 205 -8.35 24.80 11.12
CA LYS A 205 -7.55 24.20 10.04
C LYS A 205 -7.16 25.22 8.98
N LEU A 206 -8.05 26.15 8.63
CA LEU A 206 -7.74 27.28 7.74
C LEU A 206 -6.60 28.13 8.31
N THR A 207 -6.70 28.56 9.56
CA THR A 207 -5.63 29.33 10.22
C THR A 207 -4.33 28.53 10.28
N ARG A 208 -4.40 27.21 10.48
CA ARG A 208 -3.23 26.33 10.41
C ARG A 208 -2.60 26.33 9.01
N PHE A 209 -3.40 26.18 7.95
CA PHE A 209 -2.91 26.20 6.57
C PHE A 209 -2.22 27.53 6.24
N GLU A 210 -2.85 28.65 6.59
CA GLU A 210 -2.28 29.98 6.41
C GLU A 210 -0.96 30.14 7.17
N ASN A 211 -0.91 29.72 8.43
CA ASN A 211 0.30 29.82 9.25
C ASN A 211 1.45 28.97 8.67
N ILE A 212 1.18 27.72 8.28
CA ILE A 212 2.17 26.82 7.67
C ILE A 212 2.65 27.37 6.33
N LEU A 213 1.75 27.86 5.48
CA LEU A 213 2.13 28.45 4.19
C LEU A 213 2.94 29.74 4.38
N ASN A 214 2.68 30.52 5.44
CA ASN A 214 3.47 31.71 5.74
C ASN A 214 4.88 31.37 6.21
N THR A 215 5.05 30.32 7.01
CA THR A 215 6.36 30.02 7.64
C THR A 215 7.18 28.95 6.95
N SER A 216 6.60 28.08 6.11
CA SER A 216 7.34 26.99 5.45
C SER A 216 8.08 27.43 4.19
N ASP A 217 9.24 26.86 3.94
CA ASP A 217 10.05 27.07 2.74
C ASP A 217 9.75 26.01 1.68
N THR A 218 9.49 24.79 2.13
CA THR A 218 9.28 23.63 1.26
C THR A 218 8.08 22.83 1.76
N ILE A 219 7.25 22.37 0.83
CA ILE A 219 6.18 21.40 1.09
C ILE A 219 6.58 20.09 0.43
N VAL A 220 6.60 19.02 1.20
CA VAL A 220 6.91 17.68 0.72
C VAL A 220 5.68 16.79 0.84
N ILE A 221 5.26 16.25 -0.30
CA ILE A 221 4.21 15.24 -0.41
C ILE A 221 4.91 13.93 -0.73
N THR A 222 4.83 12.94 0.16
CA THR A 222 5.64 11.72 0.06
C THR A 222 4.93 10.57 -0.64
N SER A 223 3.61 10.63 -0.77
CA SER A 223 2.80 9.60 -1.41
C SER A 223 1.45 10.16 -1.87
N ASN A 224 0.59 9.29 -2.43
CA ASN A 224 -0.79 9.65 -2.75
C ASN A 224 -1.80 9.42 -1.63
N ARG A 225 -1.36 9.08 -0.40
CA ARG A 225 -2.26 8.80 0.73
C ARG A 225 -3.27 9.92 0.95
N GLN A 226 -2.83 11.17 1.00
CA GLN A 226 -3.70 12.30 1.36
C GLN A 226 -4.45 12.84 0.15
N TRP A 227 -3.74 13.29 -0.89
CA TRP A 227 -4.38 13.85 -2.07
C TRP A 227 -5.18 12.81 -2.86
N GLY A 228 -4.81 11.52 -2.79
CA GLY A 228 -5.51 10.41 -3.44
C GLY A 228 -6.83 10.01 -2.77
N THR A 229 -7.03 10.38 -1.50
CA THR A 229 -8.21 9.99 -0.71
C THR A 229 -9.11 11.19 -0.36
N THR A 230 -8.55 12.24 0.25
CA THR A 230 -9.31 13.41 0.74
C THR A 230 -10.02 14.14 -0.40
N THR A 231 -9.40 14.20 -1.58
CA THR A 231 -9.98 14.88 -2.75
C THR A 231 -11.17 14.13 -3.36
N ARG A 232 -11.39 12.86 -3.00
CA ARG A 232 -12.52 12.04 -3.43
C ARG A 232 -13.76 12.20 -2.56
N VAL A 233 -13.67 12.97 -1.46
CA VAL A 233 -14.79 13.23 -0.54
C VAL A 233 -15.08 14.73 -0.50
N PRO A 234 -15.57 15.31 -1.62
CA PRO A 234 -15.72 16.76 -1.75
C PRO A 234 -16.74 17.35 -0.79
N GLU A 235 -17.64 16.56 -0.20
CA GLU A 235 -18.60 17.01 0.79
C GLU A 235 -17.95 17.32 2.15
N ARG A 236 -16.75 16.79 2.42
CA ARG A 236 -16.05 16.95 3.70
C ARG A 236 -14.84 17.87 3.60
N TYR A 237 -14.10 17.81 2.50
CA TYR A 237 -12.75 18.39 2.38
C TYR A 237 -12.67 19.58 1.39
N HIS A 238 -13.59 20.54 1.49
CA HIS A 238 -13.63 21.72 0.60
C HIS A 238 -12.36 22.58 0.64
N LEU A 239 -11.82 22.85 1.83
CA LEU A 239 -10.60 23.62 2.03
C LEU A 239 -9.39 22.84 1.53
N THR A 240 -9.27 21.56 1.88
CA THR A 240 -8.17 20.70 1.42
C THR A 240 -8.15 20.56 -0.11
N ILE A 241 -9.31 20.38 -0.75
CA ILE A 241 -9.41 20.35 -2.22
C ILE A 241 -9.00 21.70 -2.83
N THR A 242 -9.44 22.80 -2.24
CA THR A 242 -9.09 24.16 -2.71
C THR A 242 -7.58 24.40 -2.57
N TYR A 243 -6.99 23.96 -1.46
CA TYR A 243 -5.55 23.99 -1.22
C TYR A 243 -4.79 23.23 -2.30
N TYR A 244 -5.07 21.93 -2.53
CA TYR A 244 -4.35 21.13 -3.53
C TYR A 244 -4.50 21.69 -4.93
N ARG A 245 -5.71 22.09 -5.31
CA ARG A 245 -5.97 22.66 -6.63
C ARG A 245 -5.14 23.92 -6.86
N ASN A 246 -5.00 24.79 -5.86
CA ASN A 246 -4.23 26.03 -5.96
C ASN A 246 -2.73 25.85 -5.69
N LEU A 247 -2.31 24.85 -4.91
CA LEU A 247 -0.90 24.53 -4.70
C LEU A 247 -0.26 24.09 -6.02
N LEU A 248 -0.88 23.11 -6.69
CA LEU A 248 -0.38 22.62 -7.98
C LEU A 248 -0.71 23.58 -9.13
N GLY A 249 -1.90 24.20 -9.11
CA GLY A 249 -2.42 24.97 -10.24
C GLY A 249 -3.25 24.11 -11.22
N CYS A 250 -3.99 23.14 -10.69
CA CYS A 250 -4.80 22.23 -11.51
C CYS A 250 -6.02 22.95 -12.13
N PRO A 251 -6.20 22.94 -13.46
CA PRO A 251 -7.31 23.63 -14.15
C PRO A 251 -8.69 23.15 -13.68
N ALA A 252 -9.67 24.05 -13.61
CA ALA A 252 -11.00 23.78 -13.05
C ALA A 252 -11.73 22.62 -13.77
N GLU A 253 -11.52 22.47 -15.06
CA GLU A 253 -12.08 21.43 -15.93
C GLU A 253 -11.37 20.07 -15.81
N LYS A 254 -10.21 20.02 -15.14
CA LYS A 254 -9.45 18.79 -14.92
C LYS A 254 -9.78 18.19 -13.56
N ASP A 255 -9.83 16.86 -13.55
CA ASP A 255 -9.88 16.07 -12.33
C ASP A 255 -8.59 16.26 -11.53
N LEU A 256 -8.74 16.46 -10.22
CA LEU A 256 -7.61 16.79 -9.35
C LEU A 256 -6.67 15.61 -9.16
N LEU A 257 -7.18 14.38 -9.12
CA LEU A 257 -6.35 13.16 -9.04
C LEU A 257 -5.51 13.05 -10.30
N TRP A 258 -6.11 13.25 -11.47
CA TRP A 258 -5.38 13.22 -12.73
C TRP A 258 -4.23 14.23 -12.75
N CYS A 259 -4.47 15.46 -12.27
CA CYS A 259 -3.43 16.49 -12.19
C CYS A 259 -2.24 16.03 -11.34
N TYR A 260 -2.48 15.47 -10.15
CA TYR A 260 -1.42 15.02 -9.25
C TYR A 260 -0.71 13.75 -9.74
N GLN A 261 -1.45 12.79 -10.31
CA GLN A 261 -0.89 11.59 -10.94
C GLN A 261 0.10 11.93 -12.07
N ASN A 262 -0.18 12.99 -12.83
CA ASN A 262 0.61 13.40 -13.98
C ASN A 262 1.54 14.59 -13.70
N ALA A 263 1.58 15.10 -12.47
CA ALA A 263 2.35 16.30 -12.13
C ALA A 263 3.84 16.11 -12.44
N GLN A 264 4.43 17.09 -13.13
CA GLN A 264 5.86 17.25 -13.35
C GLN A 264 6.24 18.72 -13.18
N PRO A 265 7.50 19.04 -12.86
CA PRO A 265 7.96 20.43 -12.77
C PRO A 265 7.67 21.19 -14.05
N GLY A 266 7.07 22.37 -13.92
CA GLY A 266 6.72 23.26 -15.05
C GLY A 266 5.42 22.94 -15.79
N MET A 267 4.71 21.85 -15.48
CA MET A 267 3.42 21.53 -16.13
C MET A 267 2.26 22.40 -15.65
N PHE A 268 2.27 22.79 -14.39
CA PHE A 268 1.21 23.57 -13.75
C PHE A 268 1.81 24.79 -13.04
N THR A 269 1.01 25.84 -12.90
CA THR A 269 1.41 27.07 -12.20
C THR A 269 0.46 27.29 -11.03
N GLY A 270 0.97 27.07 -9.81
CA GLY A 270 0.22 27.26 -8.58
C GLY A 270 -0.13 28.72 -8.32
N ASN A 271 -1.19 28.94 -7.55
CA ASN A 271 -1.66 30.26 -7.13
C ASN A 271 -1.21 30.65 -5.72
N LEU A 272 -0.67 29.70 -4.94
CA LEU A 272 -0.27 29.90 -3.54
C LEU A 272 1.17 30.38 -3.37
N GLY A 273 1.90 30.71 -4.45
CA GLY A 273 3.29 31.16 -4.36
C GLY A 273 4.29 30.03 -4.10
N TYR A 274 3.92 28.78 -4.40
CA TYR A 274 4.79 27.62 -4.38
C TYR A 274 4.89 27.03 -5.78
N GLN A 275 6.06 26.51 -6.14
CA GLN A 275 6.31 25.85 -7.41
C GLN A 275 6.77 24.41 -7.20
N LEU A 276 6.21 23.48 -7.96
CA LEU A 276 6.69 22.10 -8.03
C LEU A 276 8.08 22.09 -8.70
N THR A 277 9.12 21.82 -7.93
CA THR A 277 10.52 21.87 -8.40
C THR A 277 11.11 20.48 -8.62
N ALA A 278 10.64 19.48 -7.89
CA ALA A 278 11.07 18.10 -8.07
C ALA A 278 9.93 17.09 -7.93
N VAL A 279 10.01 16.04 -8.74
CA VAL A 279 9.16 14.85 -8.68
C VAL A 279 10.05 13.63 -8.67
N PHE A 280 9.82 12.73 -7.73
CA PHE A 280 10.47 11.42 -7.70
C PHE A 280 9.40 10.35 -7.83
N GLU A 281 9.51 9.54 -8.87
CA GLU A 281 8.58 8.44 -9.16
C GLU A 281 9.36 7.30 -9.82
N SER A 282 8.88 6.07 -9.63
CA SER A 282 9.50 4.87 -10.19
C SER A 282 8.47 4.05 -10.96
N ASP A 283 8.13 4.53 -12.15
CA ASP A 283 7.20 3.85 -13.05
C ASP A 283 7.71 2.46 -13.49
N PRO A 284 6.82 1.45 -13.60
CA PRO A 284 7.10 0.22 -14.30
C PRO A 284 7.62 0.50 -15.71
N ASN A 285 8.71 -0.19 -16.07
CA ASN A 285 9.37 0.01 -17.35
C ASN A 285 9.71 -1.30 -18.04
N LEU A 286 9.60 -1.30 -19.37
CA LEU A 286 10.08 -2.35 -20.24
C LEU A 286 11.07 -1.74 -21.24
N GLY A 287 12.35 -1.75 -20.87
CA GLY A 287 13.38 -1.02 -21.63
C GLY A 287 13.14 0.48 -21.56
N SER A 288 12.94 1.13 -22.71
CA SER A 288 12.64 2.57 -22.77
C SER A 288 11.16 2.91 -22.59
N LEU A 289 10.25 1.92 -22.63
CA LEU A 289 8.83 2.15 -22.42
C LEU A 289 8.56 2.29 -20.92
N LYS A 290 8.16 3.49 -20.48
CA LYS A 290 7.64 3.74 -19.13
C LYS A 290 6.11 3.75 -19.14
N ILE A 291 5.51 3.15 -18.14
CA ILE A 291 4.06 3.11 -17.95
C ILE A 291 3.76 3.84 -16.65
N ASN A 292 3.16 5.02 -16.73
CA ASN A 292 2.65 5.71 -15.54
C ASN A 292 1.46 4.90 -15.00
N ASP A 293 1.65 4.30 -13.84
CA ASP A 293 0.67 3.51 -13.11
C ASP A 293 0.21 4.21 -11.82
N GLN A 294 0.33 5.54 -11.74
CA GLN A 294 -0.20 6.34 -10.62
C GLN A 294 -1.73 6.27 -10.49
N SER A 295 -2.42 5.70 -11.49
CA SER A 295 -3.85 5.35 -11.43
C SER A 295 -4.13 3.92 -10.97
N ALA A 296 -3.10 3.12 -10.67
CA ALA A 296 -3.23 1.79 -10.10
C ALA A 296 -3.71 1.86 -8.65
N GLU A 297 -3.90 0.69 -8.05
CA GLU A 297 -4.33 0.61 -6.65
C GLU A 297 -3.22 1.00 -5.67
N GLU A 298 -3.57 1.19 -4.40
CA GLU A 298 -2.70 1.80 -3.40
C GLU A 298 -1.46 0.95 -3.08
N ALA A 299 -1.48 -0.38 -3.21
CA ALA A 299 -0.29 -1.18 -2.95
C ALA A 299 0.88 -0.82 -3.89
N PHE A 300 0.59 -0.51 -5.16
CA PHE A 300 1.60 -0.02 -6.11
C PHE A 300 2.04 1.42 -5.82
N THR A 301 1.07 2.30 -5.58
CA THR A 301 1.30 3.76 -5.59
C THR A 301 1.62 4.36 -4.22
N VAL A 302 1.44 3.61 -3.13
CA VAL A 302 1.80 4.01 -1.76
C VAL A 302 3.01 3.23 -1.26
N TYR A 303 3.06 1.92 -1.50
CA TYR A 303 4.04 1.04 -0.85
C TYR A 303 5.20 0.63 -1.74
N ASP A 304 4.95 0.34 -3.02
CA ASP A 304 6.00 -0.11 -3.95
C ASP A 304 6.81 1.07 -4.52
N HIS A 305 6.15 2.02 -5.19
CA HIS A 305 6.82 3.16 -5.81
C HIS A 305 6.02 4.47 -5.63
N PRO A 306 5.97 5.03 -4.41
CA PRO A 306 5.24 6.26 -4.16
C PRO A 306 5.80 7.44 -4.94
N LYS A 307 4.90 8.29 -5.42
CA LYS A 307 5.23 9.55 -6.09
C LYS A 307 5.45 10.65 -5.07
N VAL A 308 6.68 11.14 -5.00
CA VAL A 308 7.09 12.26 -4.14
C VAL A 308 7.03 13.55 -4.93
N LEU A 309 6.42 14.59 -4.37
CA LEU A 309 6.31 15.92 -4.95
C LEU A 309 6.94 16.93 -3.99
N ILE A 310 7.90 17.72 -4.46
CA ILE A 310 8.55 18.78 -3.67
C ILE A 310 8.17 20.13 -4.24
N PHE A 311 7.50 20.94 -3.44
CA PHE A 311 7.15 22.31 -3.77
C PHE A 311 8.03 23.28 -2.99
N GLN A 312 8.64 24.24 -3.67
CA GLN A 312 9.42 25.31 -3.03
C GLN A 312 8.66 26.63 -3.07
N LYS A 313 8.73 27.37 -1.97
CA LYS A 313 8.20 28.73 -1.89
C LYS A 313 8.96 29.63 -2.86
N THR A 314 8.23 30.50 -3.53
CA THR A 314 8.76 31.44 -4.53
C THR A 314 8.69 32.88 -4.01
N ALA A 315 9.41 33.79 -4.67
CA ALA A 315 9.33 35.22 -4.37
C ALA A 315 7.92 35.82 -4.63
N ASP A 316 7.07 35.14 -5.41
CA ASP A 316 5.69 35.56 -5.71
C ASP A 316 4.69 35.22 -4.58
N TYR A 317 5.16 34.64 -3.46
CA TYR A 317 4.34 34.35 -2.30
C TYR A 317 3.75 35.61 -1.67
N SER A 318 2.44 35.59 -1.39
CA SER A 318 1.72 36.65 -0.66
C SER A 318 0.76 36.04 0.34
N ALA A 319 0.90 36.42 1.61
CA ALA A 319 0.02 36.00 2.69
C ALA A 319 -1.44 36.43 2.42
N GLU A 320 -1.63 37.64 1.87
CA GLU A 320 -2.93 38.19 1.52
C GLU A 320 -3.60 37.38 0.41
N LYS A 321 -2.83 36.98 -0.61
CA LYS A 321 -3.33 36.14 -1.71
C LYS A 321 -3.75 34.78 -1.19
N VAL A 322 -2.93 34.12 -0.36
CA VAL A 322 -3.26 32.84 0.27
C VAL A 322 -4.54 32.95 1.10
N ALA A 323 -4.63 33.94 1.99
CA ALA A 323 -5.79 34.17 2.83
C ALA A 323 -7.06 34.45 1.99
N SER A 324 -6.93 35.19 0.88
CA SER A 324 -8.06 35.44 -0.02
C SER A 324 -8.57 34.19 -0.72
N ILE A 325 -7.68 33.28 -1.13
CA ILE A 325 -8.02 32.05 -1.84
C ILE A 325 -8.64 31.03 -0.87
N LEU A 326 -7.96 30.77 0.26
CA LEU A 326 -8.39 29.75 1.20
C LEU A 326 -9.56 30.23 2.09
N GLY A 327 -9.57 31.51 2.46
CA GLY A 327 -10.65 32.12 3.24
C GLY A 327 -11.96 32.31 2.47
N ALA A 328 -11.94 32.23 1.13
CA ALA A 328 -13.16 32.22 0.32
C ALA A 328 -13.95 30.89 0.40
N VAL A 329 -13.37 29.84 0.98
CA VAL A 329 -14.02 28.55 1.14
C VAL A 329 -15.11 28.64 2.20
N ASP A 330 -16.34 28.28 1.83
CA ASP A 330 -17.46 28.21 2.76
C ASP A 330 -17.38 26.96 3.63
N LEU A 331 -16.67 27.07 4.75
CA LEU A 331 -16.46 25.98 5.71
C LEU A 331 -17.75 25.50 6.37
N SER A 332 -18.84 26.29 6.34
CA SER A 332 -20.13 25.88 6.91
C SER A 332 -20.80 24.74 6.12
N LYS A 333 -20.36 24.54 4.88
CA LYS A 333 -20.82 23.44 4.01
C LYS A 333 -20.07 22.13 4.23
N ALA A 334 -18.93 22.16 4.92
CA ALA A 334 -18.19 20.96 5.23
C ALA A 334 -19.05 20.03 6.11
N VAL A 335 -19.35 18.84 5.60
CA VAL A 335 -20.18 17.86 6.28
C VAL A 335 -19.37 17.23 7.42
N HIS A 336 -19.59 17.75 8.63
CA HIS A 336 -19.04 17.18 9.86
C HIS A 336 -20.12 16.42 10.62
N LEU A 337 -20.12 15.09 10.45
CA LEU A 337 -21.06 14.21 11.14
C LEU A 337 -20.35 13.50 12.27
N THR A 338 -20.79 13.75 13.50
CA THR A 338 -20.45 12.83 14.60
C THR A 338 -21.07 11.45 14.33
N PRO A 339 -20.53 10.35 14.92
CA PRO A 339 -21.13 9.02 14.77
C PRO A 339 -22.63 8.97 15.08
N GLY A 340 -23.12 9.80 16.02
CA GLY A 340 -24.55 9.93 16.31
C GLY A 340 -25.36 10.75 15.27
N GLN A 341 -24.72 11.71 14.60
CA GLN A 341 -25.32 12.52 13.53
C GLN A 341 -25.26 11.85 12.16
N ALA A 342 -24.48 10.77 11.98
CA ALA A 342 -24.40 10.03 10.71
C ALA A 342 -25.78 9.61 10.17
N SER A 343 -26.76 9.41 11.05
CA SER A 343 -28.17 9.14 10.73
C SER A 343 -28.91 10.29 10.01
N LYS A 344 -28.36 11.52 10.00
CA LYS A 344 -28.96 12.73 9.41
C LYS A 344 -28.41 13.10 8.03
N PHE A 345 -27.43 12.34 7.51
CA PHE A 345 -26.92 12.53 6.16
C PHE A 345 -27.89 11.96 5.13
N ASN A 346 -28.16 12.71 4.06
CA ASN A 346 -29.08 12.28 2.99
C ASN A 346 -28.49 11.22 2.03
N GLY A 347 -27.23 10.82 2.24
CA GLY A 347 -26.68 9.59 1.64
C GLY A 347 -26.80 8.45 2.63
N THR A 348 -27.54 7.39 2.29
CA THR A 348 -27.78 6.31 3.24
C THR A 348 -27.03 5.05 2.82
N LEU A 349 -26.06 4.61 3.63
CA LEU A 349 -25.61 3.21 3.64
C LEU A 349 -26.65 2.27 4.26
N MET A 350 -27.82 2.81 4.62
CA MET A 350 -28.97 2.06 5.15
C MET A 350 -29.68 1.31 4.05
N LEU A 351 -30.14 0.10 4.38
CA LEU A 351 -31.14 -0.61 3.60
C LEU A 351 -32.46 0.18 3.63
N SER A 352 -33.19 0.19 2.52
CA SER A 352 -34.58 0.65 2.55
C SER A 352 -35.44 -0.25 3.44
N ASP A 353 -36.54 0.26 3.99
CA ASP A 353 -37.46 -0.54 4.82
C ASP A 353 -37.95 -1.81 4.12
N ALA A 354 -38.16 -1.73 2.80
CA ALA A 354 -38.53 -2.88 1.97
C ALA A 354 -37.41 -3.93 1.93
N MET A 355 -36.17 -3.51 1.67
CA MET A 355 -35.01 -4.41 1.67
C MET A 355 -34.73 -4.98 3.05
N ALA A 356 -34.82 -4.17 4.11
CA ALA A 356 -34.64 -4.61 5.49
C ALA A 356 -35.63 -5.71 5.86
N LYS A 357 -36.91 -5.57 5.49
CA LYS A 357 -37.94 -6.61 5.68
C LYS A 357 -37.61 -7.89 4.91
N ILE A 358 -37.15 -7.78 3.66
CA ILE A 358 -36.73 -8.94 2.85
C ILE A 358 -35.54 -9.64 3.52
N GLN A 359 -34.52 -8.90 3.98
CA GLN A 359 -33.37 -9.47 4.66
C GLN A 359 -33.77 -10.19 5.97
N GLN A 360 -34.65 -9.58 6.76
CA GLN A 360 -35.14 -10.16 8.03
C GLN A 360 -36.01 -11.41 7.82
N ALA A 361 -36.73 -11.49 6.69
CA ALA A 361 -37.54 -12.66 6.33
C ALA A 361 -36.69 -13.85 5.81
N GLY A 362 -35.38 -13.69 5.64
CA GLY A 362 -34.46 -14.68 5.08
C GLY A 362 -34.22 -15.96 5.90
N GLY A 363 -34.90 -16.11 7.03
CA GLY A 363 -34.78 -17.24 7.94
C GLY A 363 -33.63 -17.11 8.95
N THR A 364 -33.59 -18.04 9.89
CA THR A 364 -32.51 -18.13 10.90
C THR A 364 -31.31 -18.91 10.36
N PHE A 365 -30.14 -18.75 11.00
CA PHE A 365 -28.94 -19.53 10.64
C PHE A 365 -29.18 -21.05 10.74
N SER A 366 -29.88 -21.52 11.76
CA SER A 366 -30.20 -22.96 11.93
C SER A 366 -31.15 -23.49 10.85
N GLN A 367 -32.04 -22.65 10.33
CA GLN A 367 -32.91 -23.01 9.20
C GLN A 367 -32.11 -23.12 7.89
N LEU A 368 -31.17 -22.18 7.67
CA LEU A 368 -30.32 -22.17 6.48
C LEU A 368 -29.26 -23.27 6.49
N PHE A 369 -28.73 -23.61 7.67
CA PHE A 369 -27.62 -24.55 7.88
C PHE A 369 -27.97 -25.55 8.99
N ASN A 370 -28.84 -26.50 8.68
CA ASN A 370 -29.28 -27.51 9.63
C ASN A 370 -28.13 -28.47 10.00
N SER A 371 -27.65 -28.40 11.25
CA SER A 371 -26.60 -29.28 11.80
C SER A 371 -26.98 -30.76 11.77
N ASP A 372 -28.28 -31.06 11.84
CA ASP A 372 -28.80 -32.42 11.89
C ASP A 372 -29.03 -33.02 10.49
N SER A 373 -28.72 -32.28 9.43
CA SER A 373 -28.79 -32.83 8.07
C SER A 373 -27.70 -33.88 7.83
N TRP A 374 -28.00 -34.89 7.01
CA TRP A 374 -27.08 -36.01 6.74
C TRP A 374 -25.69 -35.59 6.27
N ILE A 375 -25.59 -34.48 5.53
CA ILE A 375 -24.32 -33.95 5.04
C ILE A 375 -23.52 -33.26 6.16
N ASN A 376 -24.17 -32.69 7.17
CA ASN A 376 -23.53 -31.93 8.24
C ASN A 376 -23.21 -32.78 9.48
N GLN A 377 -23.86 -33.93 9.64
CA GLN A 377 -23.57 -34.89 10.71
C GLN A 377 -22.18 -35.55 10.57
N ASN A 378 -21.61 -35.57 9.37
CA ASN A 378 -20.31 -36.19 9.11
C ASN A 378 -19.46 -35.31 8.18
N GLN A 379 -18.40 -34.72 8.75
CA GLN A 379 -17.49 -33.80 8.03
C GLN A 379 -16.78 -34.46 6.83
N TRP A 380 -16.51 -35.77 6.87
CA TRP A 380 -15.94 -36.49 5.72
C TRP A 380 -16.94 -36.57 4.57
N VAL A 381 -18.21 -36.84 4.89
CA VAL A 381 -19.29 -36.82 3.90
C VAL A 381 -19.45 -35.40 3.34
N THR A 382 -19.40 -34.37 4.18
CA THR A 382 -19.40 -32.97 3.74
C THR A 382 -18.28 -32.71 2.73
N ALA A 383 -17.04 -33.09 3.06
CA ALA A 383 -15.87 -32.86 2.21
C ALA A 383 -15.98 -33.60 0.86
N ILE A 384 -16.45 -34.84 0.86
CA ILE A 384 -16.66 -35.63 -0.35
C ILE A 384 -17.74 -34.99 -1.23
N VAL A 385 -18.90 -34.66 -0.66
CA VAL A 385 -20.01 -34.05 -1.41
C VAL A 385 -19.61 -32.67 -1.94
N TRP A 386 -18.88 -31.88 -1.15
CA TRP A 386 -18.30 -30.61 -1.58
C TRP A 386 -17.38 -30.79 -2.79
N TYR A 387 -16.39 -31.68 -2.69
CA TYR A 387 -15.46 -31.97 -3.79
C TYR A 387 -16.21 -32.43 -5.05
N LEU A 388 -17.18 -33.33 -4.90
CA LEU A 388 -18.00 -33.83 -6.00
C LEU A 388 -18.84 -32.71 -6.65
N LEU A 389 -19.37 -31.76 -5.87
CA LEU A 389 -20.06 -30.59 -6.43
C LEU A 389 -19.11 -29.77 -7.31
N ILE A 390 -17.91 -29.44 -6.81
CA ILE A 390 -16.92 -28.66 -7.57
C ILE A 390 -16.51 -29.41 -8.85
N LEU A 391 -16.30 -30.72 -8.77
CA LEU A 391 -16.01 -31.59 -9.91
C LEU A 391 -17.14 -31.55 -10.95
N LEU A 392 -18.38 -31.77 -10.51
CA LEU A 392 -19.56 -31.83 -11.39
C LEU A 392 -19.84 -30.48 -12.05
N LEU A 393 -19.63 -29.36 -11.34
CA LEU A 393 -19.74 -28.03 -11.93
C LEU A 393 -18.73 -27.84 -13.07
N GLY A 394 -17.49 -28.30 -12.90
CA GLY A 394 -16.48 -28.27 -13.96
C GLY A 394 -16.88 -29.06 -15.21
N TRP A 395 -17.45 -30.25 -15.02
CA TRP A 395 -17.97 -31.08 -16.13
C TRP A 395 -19.20 -30.47 -16.79
N LEU A 396 -20.10 -29.90 -16.00
CA LEU A 396 -21.32 -29.26 -16.49
C LEU A 396 -21.00 -28.13 -17.47
N VAL A 397 -20.03 -27.28 -17.16
CA VAL A 397 -19.66 -26.15 -18.03
C VAL A 397 -18.53 -26.44 -19.03
N TYR A 398 -17.96 -27.65 -19.02
CA TYR A 398 -16.86 -28.01 -19.92
C TYR A 398 -17.18 -27.78 -21.41
N PRO A 399 -18.39 -28.07 -21.93
CA PRO A 399 -18.73 -27.76 -23.33
C PRO A 399 -18.58 -26.29 -23.71
N PHE A 400 -18.88 -25.38 -22.78
CA PHE A 400 -18.65 -23.94 -22.93
C PHE A 400 -17.16 -23.60 -22.77
N THR A 401 -16.48 -24.08 -21.72
CA THR A 401 -15.06 -23.80 -21.47
C THR A 401 -14.19 -24.22 -22.65
N ARG A 402 -14.42 -25.43 -23.17
CA ARG A 402 -13.79 -25.99 -24.38
C ARG A 402 -13.90 -25.06 -25.58
N LEU A 403 -15.08 -24.47 -25.75
CA LEU A 403 -15.37 -23.59 -26.88
C LEU A 403 -14.67 -22.24 -26.72
N ALA A 404 -14.71 -21.66 -25.52
CA ALA A 404 -14.09 -20.39 -25.18
C ALA A 404 -12.55 -20.43 -25.22
N LEU A 405 -11.97 -21.58 -24.88
CA LEU A 405 -10.53 -21.83 -24.81
C LEU A 405 -10.05 -22.83 -25.88
N LYS A 406 -10.78 -22.94 -26.99
CA LYS A 406 -10.55 -23.93 -28.06
C LYS A 406 -9.12 -23.96 -28.60
N LYS A 407 -8.40 -22.84 -28.53
CA LYS A 407 -7.03 -22.69 -29.04
C LYS A 407 -5.95 -23.19 -28.08
N LEU A 408 -6.30 -23.53 -26.84
CA LEU A 408 -5.37 -24.18 -25.92
C LEU A 408 -5.26 -25.67 -26.26
N PRO A 409 -4.04 -26.27 -26.23
CA PRO A 409 -3.85 -27.70 -26.39
C PRO A 409 -4.77 -28.60 -25.55
N ASP A 410 -5.13 -28.18 -24.33
CA ASP A 410 -6.00 -28.91 -23.40
C ASP A 410 -7.48 -28.47 -23.39
N HIS A 411 -7.85 -27.53 -24.26
CA HIS A 411 -9.17 -26.90 -24.32
C HIS A 411 -9.68 -26.36 -22.97
N GLY A 412 -8.77 -26.00 -22.04
CA GLY A 412 -9.12 -25.37 -20.77
C GLY A 412 -9.79 -26.27 -19.74
N TYR A 413 -9.70 -27.61 -19.86
CA TYR A 413 -10.31 -28.51 -18.85
C TYR A 413 -9.88 -28.22 -17.40
N PRO A 414 -8.59 -27.99 -17.07
CA PRO A 414 -8.19 -27.72 -15.69
C PRO A 414 -8.94 -26.55 -15.06
N VAL A 415 -9.17 -25.47 -15.82
CA VAL A 415 -9.84 -24.28 -15.30
C VAL A 415 -11.37 -24.37 -15.37
N SER A 416 -11.94 -25.41 -15.96
CA SER A 416 -13.39 -25.53 -16.19
C SER A 416 -14.22 -25.47 -14.90
N ARG A 417 -13.70 -26.02 -13.79
CA ARG A 417 -14.36 -25.95 -12.48
C ARG A 417 -14.41 -24.53 -11.89
N LEU A 418 -13.38 -23.71 -12.13
CA LEU A 418 -13.40 -22.30 -11.75
C LEU A 418 -14.36 -21.51 -12.65
N VAL A 419 -14.37 -21.77 -13.96
CA VAL A 419 -15.37 -21.19 -14.88
C VAL A 419 -16.79 -21.53 -14.42
N GLY A 420 -17.02 -22.78 -13.99
CA GLY A 420 -18.31 -23.23 -13.47
C GLY A 420 -18.74 -22.48 -12.22
N LEU A 421 -17.81 -22.29 -11.28
CA LEU A 421 -18.05 -21.48 -10.08
C LEU A 421 -18.35 -20.02 -10.41
N LEU A 422 -17.57 -19.40 -11.29
CA LEU A 422 -17.77 -18.00 -11.69
C LEU A 422 -19.10 -17.77 -12.39
N LEU A 423 -19.48 -18.64 -13.34
CA LEU A 423 -20.75 -18.50 -14.05
C LEU A 423 -21.94 -18.75 -13.11
N LEU A 424 -21.85 -19.75 -12.25
CA LEU A 424 -22.88 -20.04 -11.27
C LEU A 424 -23.05 -18.88 -10.28
N ALA A 425 -21.94 -18.34 -9.77
CA ALA A 425 -21.93 -17.20 -8.87
C ALA A 425 -22.47 -15.93 -9.54
N LEU A 426 -22.00 -15.61 -10.74
CA LEU A 426 -22.41 -14.43 -11.49
C LEU A 426 -23.92 -14.43 -11.75
N PHE A 427 -24.45 -15.52 -12.32
CA PHE A 427 -25.87 -15.56 -12.66
C PHE A 427 -26.77 -15.64 -11.43
N THR A 428 -26.32 -16.29 -10.35
CA THR A 428 -27.04 -16.26 -9.07
C THR A 428 -27.04 -14.84 -8.48
N TRP A 429 -25.89 -14.18 -8.47
CA TRP A 429 -25.75 -12.81 -7.98
C TRP A 429 -26.57 -11.82 -8.80
N LEU A 430 -26.54 -11.91 -10.14
CA LEU A 430 -27.34 -11.07 -11.03
C LEU A 430 -28.84 -11.29 -10.80
N ALA A 431 -29.29 -12.55 -10.71
CA ALA A 431 -30.68 -12.86 -10.41
C ALA A 431 -31.10 -12.25 -9.07
N SER A 432 -30.28 -12.41 -8.04
CA SER A 432 -30.58 -11.91 -6.70
C SER A 432 -30.44 -10.40 -6.53
N SER A 433 -29.59 -9.76 -7.32
CA SER A 433 -29.48 -8.30 -7.40
C SER A 433 -30.65 -7.68 -8.20
N SER A 434 -31.25 -8.46 -9.10
CA SER A 434 -32.39 -8.05 -9.93
C SER A 434 -33.75 -8.35 -9.28
N GLY A 435 -33.77 -8.79 -8.01
CA GLY A 435 -34.99 -8.99 -7.22
C GLY A 435 -35.37 -10.45 -6.92
N ALA A 436 -34.63 -11.45 -7.42
CA ALA A 436 -34.84 -12.83 -6.99
C ALA A 436 -34.28 -13.05 -5.57
N LEU A 437 -34.79 -14.06 -4.85
CA LEU A 437 -34.21 -14.42 -3.55
C LEU A 437 -32.89 -15.16 -3.73
N PHE A 438 -31.85 -14.81 -2.99
CA PHE A 438 -30.63 -15.59 -2.87
C PHE A 438 -30.94 -16.84 -2.03
N SER A 439 -31.29 -17.93 -2.69
CA SER A 439 -31.77 -19.16 -2.06
C SER A 439 -31.26 -20.39 -2.81
N ARG A 440 -31.42 -21.58 -2.19
CA ARG A 440 -31.09 -22.85 -2.86
C ARG A 440 -31.89 -23.06 -4.14
N THR A 441 -33.15 -22.62 -4.17
CA THR A 441 -34.01 -22.77 -5.35
C THR A 441 -33.51 -21.91 -6.52
N THR A 442 -33.09 -20.67 -6.25
CA THR A 442 -32.49 -19.80 -7.27
C THR A 442 -31.18 -20.37 -7.79
N ILE A 443 -30.31 -20.87 -6.90
CA ILE A 443 -29.06 -21.51 -7.31
C ILE A 443 -29.33 -22.75 -8.19
N LEU A 444 -30.29 -23.60 -7.80
CA LEU A 444 -30.69 -24.76 -8.59
C LEU A 444 -31.30 -24.38 -9.95
N ALA A 445 -32.08 -23.29 -10.01
CA ALA A 445 -32.61 -22.77 -11.26
C ALA A 445 -31.49 -22.30 -12.20
N VAL A 446 -30.47 -21.60 -11.67
CA VAL A 446 -29.29 -21.19 -12.42
C VAL A 446 -28.49 -22.42 -12.90
N ILE A 447 -28.30 -23.43 -12.05
CA ILE A 447 -27.69 -24.71 -12.47
C ILE A 447 -28.50 -25.34 -13.62
N GLY A 448 -29.83 -25.31 -13.55
CA GLY A 448 -30.71 -25.79 -14.62
C GLY A 448 -30.50 -25.04 -15.94
N VAL A 449 -30.40 -23.71 -15.90
CA VAL A 449 -30.10 -22.87 -17.07
C VAL A 449 -28.72 -23.21 -17.65
N LEU A 450 -27.69 -23.29 -16.79
CA LEU A 450 -26.34 -23.67 -17.20
C LEU A 450 -26.30 -25.08 -17.80
N LEU A 451 -27.05 -26.02 -17.22
CA LEU A 451 -27.14 -27.40 -17.71
C LEU A 451 -27.79 -27.45 -19.09
N VAL A 452 -28.91 -26.76 -19.30
CA VAL A 452 -29.59 -26.71 -20.61
C VAL A 452 -28.70 -26.06 -21.66
N GLY A 453 -28.09 -24.92 -21.34
CA GLY A 453 -27.17 -24.21 -22.24
C GLY A 453 -25.97 -25.08 -22.62
N ASN A 454 -25.32 -25.71 -21.64
CA ASN A 454 -24.16 -26.57 -21.90
C ASN A 454 -24.53 -27.91 -22.53
N ALA A 455 -25.70 -28.47 -22.27
CA ALA A 455 -26.20 -29.67 -22.96
C ALA A 455 -26.45 -29.37 -24.44
N ALA A 456 -27.00 -28.20 -24.78
CA ALA A 456 -27.13 -27.77 -26.16
C ALA A 456 -25.75 -27.61 -26.82
N LEU A 457 -24.79 -26.96 -26.16
CA LEU A 457 -23.42 -26.84 -26.65
C LEU A 457 -22.72 -28.20 -26.81
N ALA A 458 -22.95 -29.13 -25.89
CA ALA A 458 -22.44 -30.50 -25.95
C ALA A 458 -23.03 -31.26 -27.14
N TYR A 459 -24.33 -31.13 -27.38
CA TYR A 459 -25.00 -31.76 -28.52
C TYR A 459 -24.48 -31.23 -29.87
N LEU A 460 -24.22 -29.93 -29.96
CA LEU A 460 -23.62 -29.29 -31.14
C LEU A 460 -22.17 -29.73 -31.38
N GLN A 461 -21.44 -30.14 -30.35
CA GLN A 461 -20.03 -30.53 -30.38
C GLN A 461 -19.83 -32.05 -30.15
N ARG A 462 -20.90 -32.86 -30.22
CA ARG A 462 -20.93 -34.23 -29.67
C ARG A 462 -19.88 -35.18 -30.26
N GLU A 463 -19.59 -35.08 -31.56
CA GLU A 463 -18.64 -35.97 -32.22
C GLU A 463 -17.22 -35.66 -31.74
N GLU A 464 -16.82 -34.38 -31.76
CA GLU A 464 -15.52 -33.94 -31.28
C GLU A 464 -15.35 -34.20 -29.78
N LEU A 465 -16.39 -33.97 -28.98
CA LEU A 465 -16.36 -34.20 -27.53
C LEU A 465 -16.22 -35.70 -27.20
N LYS A 466 -16.93 -36.56 -27.92
CA LYS A 466 -16.83 -38.03 -27.75
C LYS A 466 -15.44 -38.54 -28.13
N GLU A 467 -14.88 -38.04 -29.24
CA GLU A 467 -13.52 -38.37 -29.66
C GLU A 467 -12.48 -37.89 -28.64
N GLU A 468 -12.62 -36.67 -28.15
CA GLU A 468 -11.74 -36.09 -27.13
C GLU A 468 -11.78 -36.90 -25.83
N LEU A 469 -12.96 -37.25 -25.32
CA LEU A 469 -13.10 -38.07 -24.11
C LEU A 469 -12.46 -39.45 -24.29
N ARG A 470 -12.63 -40.06 -25.47
CA ARG A 470 -12.06 -41.38 -25.76
C ARG A 470 -10.53 -41.34 -25.83
N THR A 471 -9.97 -40.31 -26.46
CA THR A 471 -8.53 -40.18 -26.72
C THR A 471 -7.77 -39.59 -25.53
N ARG A 472 -8.38 -38.68 -24.78
CA ARG A 472 -7.73 -37.91 -23.69
C ARG A 472 -8.18 -38.29 -22.28
N LYS A 473 -8.91 -39.39 -22.07
CA LYS A 473 -9.34 -39.85 -20.71
C LYS A 473 -8.23 -39.85 -19.65
N ARG A 474 -6.99 -40.21 -20.02
CA ARG A 474 -5.84 -40.21 -19.11
C ARG A 474 -5.46 -38.80 -18.66
N TYR A 475 -5.58 -37.81 -19.54
CA TYR A 475 -5.32 -36.41 -19.23
C TYR A 475 -6.39 -35.86 -18.29
N PHE A 476 -7.68 -36.12 -18.56
CA PHE A 476 -8.78 -35.74 -17.66
C PHE A 476 -8.56 -36.31 -16.25
N LEU A 477 -8.30 -37.61 -16.15
CA LEU A 477 -8.01 -38.25 -14.86
C LEU A 477 -6.78 -37.67 -14.17
N MET A 478 -5.71 -37.38 -14.91
CA MET A 478 -4.50 -36.76 -14.36
C MET A 478 -4.79 -35.39 -13.77
N VAL A 479 -5.56 -34.53 -14.47
CA VAL A 479 -5.94 -33.21 -13.96
C VAL A 479 -6.81 -33.32 -12.69
N GLU A 480 -7.70 -34.31 -12.62
CA GLU A 480 -8.46 -34.59 -11.40
C GLU A 480 -7.59 -35.05 -10.25
N LEU A 481 -6.61 -35.93 -10.50
CA LEU A 481 -5.67 -36.38 -9.48
C LEU A 481 -4.78 -35.24 -8.97
N ILE A 482 -4.34 -34.33 -9.85
CA ILE A 482 -3.57 -33.14 -9.45
C ILE A 482 -4.43 -32.26 -8.54
N PHE A 483 -5.66 -31.94 -8.95
CA PHE A 483 -6.55 -31.14 -8.12
C PHE A 483 -6.82 -31.78 -6.76
N LEU A 484 -7.13 -33.09 -6.76
CA LEU A 484 -7.34 -33.86 -5.54
C LEU A 484 -6.12 -33.81 -4.63
N LEU A 485 -4.91 -33.97 -5.18
CA LEU A 485 -3.68 -33.94 -4.40
C LEU A 485 -3.46 -32.59 -3.72
N PHE A 486 -3.60 -31.49 -4.46
CA PHE A 486 -3.45 -30.15 -3.89
C PHE A 486 -4.57 -29.81 -2.89
N PHE A 487 -5.81 -30.22 -3.18
CA PHE A 487 -6.94 -30.09 -2.26
C PHE A 487 -6.68 -30.86 -0.95
N LEU A 488 -6.22 -32.11 -1.02
CA LEU A 488 -5.92 -32.92 0.17
C LEU A 488 -4.71 -32.39 0.94
N LEU A 489 -3.72 -31.82 0.25
CA LEU A 489 -2.56 -31.20 0.88
C LEU A 489 -2.99 -30.03 1.77
N ASP A 490 -3.75 -29.08 1.22
CA ASP A 490 -4.22 -27.92 1.97
C ASP A 490 -5.27 -28.29 3.03
N LEU A 491 -6.15 -29.26 2.73
CA LEU A 491 -7.06 -29.82 3.73
C LEU A 491 -6.29 -30.44 4.91
N GLY A 492 -5.17 -31.10 4.65
CA GLY A 492 -4.26 -31.61 5.69
C GLY A 492 -3.67 -30.49 6.56
N ILE A 493 -3.30 -29.36 5.95
CA ILE A 493 -2.86 -28.16 6.68
C ILE A 493 -4.00 -27.62 7.56
N ARG A 494 -5.22 -27.51 7.00
CA ARG A 494 -6.41 -27.06 7.73
C ARG A 494 -6.80 -28.03 8.86
N LEU A 495 -6.61 -29.33 8.71
CA LEU A 495 -6.84 -30.29 9.80
C LEU A 495 -5.88 -30.07 10.98
N GLY A 496 -4.66 -29.59 10.71
CA GLY A 496 -3.69 -29.22 11.75
C GLY A 496 -4.00 -27.87 12.42
N ASN A 497 -4.73 -26.98 11.75
CA ASN A 497 -5.14 -25.68 12.28
C ASN A 497 -6.52 -25.24 11.75
N PRO A 498 -7.62 -25.88 12.20
CA PRO A 498 -8.96 -25.64 11.65
C PRO A 498 -9.60 -24.37 12.19
N ASP A 499 -9.00 -23.77 13.22
CA ASP A 499 -9.53 -22.60 13.90
C ASP A 499 -9.63 -21.39 12.97
N LEU A 500 -10.69 -20.61 13.18
CA LEU A 500 -10.98 -19.36 12.48
C LEU A 500 -10.50 -18.16 13.30
N TRP A 501 -9.46 -18.36 14.09
CA TRP A 501 -8.74 -17.39 14.90
C TRP A 501 -7.32 -17.89 15.13
N HIS A 502 -6.33 -16.99 15.23
CA HIS A 502 -4.99 -17.37 15.65
C HIS A 502 -4.71 -16.87 17.08
N PRO A 503 -4.60 -17.76 18.09
CA PRO A 503 -4.59 -17.37 19.51
C PRO A 503 -3.49 -16.39 19.92
N TRP A 504 -2.30 -16.49 19.35
CA TRP A 504 -1.13 -15.70 19.78
C TRP A 504 -0.89 -14.40 19.02
N LYS A 505 -1.48 -14.26 17.83
CA LYS A 505 -1.08 -13.25 16.85
C LYS A 505 -2.27 -12.58 16.19
N GLY A 506 -3.49 -13.02 16.50
CA GLY A 506 -4.71 -12.53 15.87
C GLY A 506 -4.74 -12.78 14.37
N GLY A 507 -5.59 -12.03 13.68
CA GLY A 507 -5.78 -12.10 12.25
C GLY A 507 -7.18 -11.65 11.87
N GLU A 508 -7.45 -11.60 10.59
CA GLU A 508 -8.66 -11.00 10.04
C GLU A 508 -9.73 -12.04 9.71
N LYS A 509 -9.47 -13.35 9.92
CA LYS A 509 -10.50 -14.42 9.79
C LYS A 509 -11.85 -14.11 10.44
N PRO A 510 -11.93 -13.53 11.66
CA PRO A 510 -13.23 -13.20 12.24
C PRO A 510 -13.99 -12.14 11.43
N MET A 511 -13.26 -11.19 10.84
CA MET A 511 -13.80 -10.16 9.94
C MET A 511 -14.27 -10.79 8.63
N ASP A 512 -13.44 -11.62 8.00
CA ASP A 512 -13.80 -12.36 6.77
C ASP A 512 -14.99 -13.28 6.97
N LEU A 513 -15.01 -14.03 8.08
CA LEU A 513 -16.12 -14.90 8.44
C LEU A 513 -17.40 -14.09 8.66
N SER A 514 -17.30 -12.89 9.24
CA SER A 514 -18.44 -12.00 9.44
C SER A 514 -19.04 -11.55 8.10
N TYR A 515 -18.21 -11.14 7.14
CA TYR A 515 -18.71 -10.79 5.80
C TYR A 515 -19.21 -12.00 5.02
N PHE A 516 -18.52 -13.14 5.10
CA PHE A 516 -18.94 -14.39 4.46
C PHE A 516 -20.31 -14.85 4.97
N THR A 517 -20.50 -14.83 6.28
CA THR A 517 -21.78 -15.19 6.91
C THR A 517 -22.89 -14.18 6.60
N ALA A 518 -22.57 -12.89 6.47
CA ALA A 518 -23.52 -11.86 6.04
C ALA A 518 -23.99 -12.08 4.58
N VAL A 519 -23.07 -12.36 3.66
CA VAL A 519 -23.39 -12.73 2.27
C VAL A 519 -24.29 -13.97 2.23
N LEU A 520 -23.93 -15.00 3.00
CA LEU A 520 -24.69 -16.26 3.07
C LEU A 520 -26.11 -16.08 3.59
N LYS A 521 -26.29 -15.30 4.65
CA LYS A 521 -27.61 -15.06 5.26
C LYS A 521 -28.46 -14.08 4.47
N SER A 522 -27.86 -13.20 3.69
CA SER A 522 -28.61 -12.22 2.90
C SER A 522 -29.58 -12.89 1.92
N SER A 523 -30.77 -12.32 1.78
CA SER A 523 -31.84 -12.77 0.89
C SER A 523 -31.80 -12.07 -0.46
N THR A 524 -31.19 -10.90 -0.54
CA THR A 524 -30.98 -10.12 -1.77
C THR A 524 -29.64 -9.39 -1.66
N PHE A 525 -29.14 -8.87 -2.78
CA PHE A 525 -27.92 -8.07 -2.81
C PHE A 525 -28.25 -6.58 -3.02
N PRO A 526 -27.46 -5.64 -2.44
CA PRO A 526 -26.25 -5.86 -1.62
C PRO A 526 -26.55 -6.54 -0.27
N PRO A 527 -25.56 -7.26 0.31
CA PRO A 527 -25.75 -7.97 1.56
C PRO A 527 -25.84 -6.99 2.74
N TYR A 528 -26.49 -7.38 3.83
CA TYR A 528 -26.53 -6.55 5.04
C TYR A 528 -25.13 -6.42 5.67
N ASP A 529 -24.87 -5.29 6.31
CA ASP A 529 -23.60 -5.04 7.00
C ASP A 529 -23.61 -5.66 8.42
N PRO A 530 -22.66 -6.55 8.76
CA PRO A 530 -22.59 -7.14 10.10
C PRO A 530 -22.11 -6.15 11.18
N TRP A 531 -21.47 -5.05 10.81
CA TRP A 531 -20.89 -4.03 11.71
C TRP A 531 -21.70 -2.73 11.74
N PHE A 532 -22.52 -2.47 10.72
CA PHE A 532 -23.37 -1.29 10.62
C PHE A 532 -24.86 -1.67 10.59
N ALA A 533 -25.49 -1.68 11.77
CA ALA A 533 -26.86 -2.17 11.95
C ALA A 533 -27.88 -1.46 11.04
N GLY A 534 -28.61 -2.25 10.24
CA GLY A 534 -29.58 -1.74 9.27
C GLY A 534 -28.95 -1.28 7.94
N GLY A 535 -27.62 -1.28 7.85
CA GLY A 535 -26.88 -0.96 6.64
C GLY A 535 -26.63 -2.13 5.71
N TYR A 536 -26.05 -1.82 4.55
CA TYR A 536 -25.52 -2.80 3.60
C TYR A 536 -24.00 -2.65 3.48
N ILE A 537 -23.32 -3.74 3.12
CA ILE A 537 -21.87 -3.76 2.95
C ILE A 537 -21.47 -2.83 1.80
N ASN A 538 -20.67 -1.81 2.11
CA ASN A 538 -20.00 -0.94 1.12
C ASN A 538 -18.53 -1.32 0.97
N TYR A 539 -18.30 -2.59 0.65
CA TYR A 539 -16.98 -3.22 0.48
C TYR A 539 -17.03 -4.18 -0.71
N TYR A 540 -15.88 -4.58 -1.25
CA TYR A 540 -15.83 -5.63 -2.27
C TYR A 540 -16.29 -6.96 -1.65
N TYR A 541 -17.38 -7.54 -2.16
CA TYR A 541 -17.97 -8.76 -1.58
C TYR A 541 -18.22 -9.86 -2.61
N TYR A 542 -17.97 -9.60 -3.91
CA TYR A 542 -18.30 -10.58 -4.95
C TYR A 542 -17.45 -11.85 -4.84
N GLY A 543 -16.20 -11.73 -4.40
CA GLY A 543 -15.35 -12.87 -4.06
C GLY A 543 -16.02 -13.83 -3.07
N LEU A 544 -16.62 -13.28 -2.02
CA LEU A 544 -17.36 -14.04 -1.03
C LEU A 544 -18.61 -14.70 -1.62
N VAL A 545 -19.25 -14.09 -2.63
CA VAL A 545 -20.39 -14.72 -3.35
C VAL A 545 -19.95 -15.97 -4.10
N ILE A 546 -18.77 -15.97 -4.73
CA ILE A 546 -18.22 -17.13 -5.46
C ILE A 546 -18.17 -18.37 -4.55
N VAL A 547 -17.73 -18.18 -3.32
CA VAL A 547 -17.60 -19.26 -2.33
C VAL A 547 -18.89 -19.49 -1.52
N ALA A 548 -19.76 -18.48 -1.40
CA ALA A 548 -21.04 -18.61 -0.70
C ALA A 548 -22.08 -19.42 -1.46
N VAL A 549 -22.09 -19.38 -2.79
CA VAL A 549 -23.06 -20.12 -3.61
C VAL A 549 -22.99 -21.64 -3.38
N PRO A 550 -21.83 -22.33 -3.48
CA PRO A 550 -21.75 -23.75 -3.18
C PRO A 550 -22.08 -24.05 -1.71
N THR A 551 -21.68 -23.19 -0.77
CA THR A 551 -22.03 -23.32 0.66
C THR A 551 -23.52 -23.27 0.91
N LYS A 552 -24.22 -22.28 0.33
CA LYS A 552 -25.67 -22.10 0.49
C LYS A 552 -26.44 -23.22 -0.19
N LEU A 553 -25.99 -23.66 -1.37
CA LEU A 553 -26.59 -24.78 -2.11
C LEU A 553 -26.59 -26.08 -1.29
N LEU A 554 -25.43 -26.44 -0.73
CA LEU A 554 -25.28 -27.66 0.07
C LEU A 554 -25.84 -27.52 1.48
N GLY A 555 -25.98 -26.29 1.99
CA GLY A 555 -26.42 -26.05 3.36
C GLY A 555 -25.37 -26.38 4.41
N VAL A 556 -24.08 -26.22 4.07
CA VAL A 556 -22.97 -26.52 4.96
C VAL A 556 -22.75 -25.34 5.92
N PRO A 557 -22.60 -25.57 7.24
CA PRO A 557 -22.31 -24.53 8.21
C PRO A 557 -21.08 -23.70 7.78
N PRO A 558 -21.11 -22.37 7.93
CA PRO A 558 -20.02 -21.50 7.47
C PRO A 558 -18.66 -21.88 8.06
N THR A 559 -18.62 -22.33 9.31
CA THR A 559 -17.39 -22.77 10.00
C THR A 559 -16.73 -24.00 9.37
N ILE A 560 -17.53 -24.92 8.83
CA ILE A 560 -17.05 -26.09 8.10
C ILE A 560 -16.71 -25.71 6.66
N ALA A 561 -17.59 -24.94 6.01
CA ALA A 561 -17.39 -24.51 4.64
C ALA A 561 -16.09 -23.69 4.46
N TYR A 562 -15.77 -22.80 5.39
CA TYR A 562 -14.52 -22.02 5.36
C TYR A 562 -13.28 -22.92 5.24
N ASN A 563 -13.28 -24.03 5.98
CA ASN A 563 -12.22 -25.04 5.96
C ASN A 563 -12.19 -25.93 4.70
N LEU A 564 -13.22 -25.88 3.85
CA LEU A 564 -13.27 -26.54 2.54
C LEU A 564 -13.05 -25.56 1.37
N ILE A 565 -13.38 -24.28 1.58
CA ILE A 565 -13.17 -23.19 0.63
C ILE A 565 -11.68 -22.98 0.39
N LEU A 566 -10.88 -22.88 1.45
CA LEU A 566 -9.42 -22.69 1.35
C LEU A 566 -8.74 -23.79 0.52
N PRO A 567 -8.96 -25.10 0.80
CA PRO A 567 -8.42 -26.16 -0.05
C PRO A 567 -8.94 -26.15 -1.48
N THR A 568 -10.19 -25.71 -1.68
CA THR A 568 -10.75 -25.55 -3.03
C THR A 568 -9.96 -24.48 -3.78
N LEU A 569 -9.80 -23.29 -3.21
CA LEU A 569 -9.07 -22.17 -3.82
C LEU A 569 -7.58 -22.51 -4.03
N PHE A 570 -6.95 -23.22 -3.09
CA PHE A 570 -5.58 -23.72 -3.24
C PHE A 570 -5.47 -24.68 -4.44
N GLY A 571 -6.37 -25.66 -4.53
CA GLY A 571 -6.44 -26.58 -5.67
C GLY A 571 -6.74 -25.87 -6.99
N LEU A 572 -7.64 -24.88 -7.00
CA LEU A 572 -7.97 -24.07 -8.19
C LEU A 572 -6.78 -23.23 -8.65
N THR A 573 -6.01 -22.69 -7.71
CA THR A 573 -4.77 -21.95 -8.00
C THR A 573 -3.71 -22.90 -8.58
N ALA A 574 -3.56 -24.10 -8.01
CA ALA A 574 -2.61 -25.10 -8.48
C ALA A 574 -2.87 -25.52 -9.93
N ILE A 575 -4.11 -25.85 -10.26
CA ILE A 575 -4.49 -26.27 -11.63
C ILE A 575 -4.50 -25.11 -12.63
N GLY A 576 -4.73 -23.87 -12.19
CA GLY A 576 -4.60 -22.68 -13.02
C GLY A 576 -3.15 -22.50 -13.46
N ALA A 577 -2.22 -22.57 -12.51
CA ALA A 577 -0.79 -22.53 -12.81
C ALA A 577 -0.34 -23.74 -13.66
N PHE A 578 -0.89 -24.94 -13.37
CA PHE A 578 -0.65 -26.13 -14.19
C PHE A 578 -1.07 -25.92 -15.63
N ALA A 579 -2.27 -25.34 -15.86
CA ALA A 579 -2.80 -25.09 -17.19
C ALA A 579 -1.89 -24.13 -17.98
N ILE A 580 -1.35 -23.09 -17.35
CA ILE A 580 -0.40 -22.17 -18.00
C ILE A 580 0.85 -22.93 -18.43
N GLY A 581 1.54 -23.61 -17.49
CA GLY A 581 2.78 -24.33 -17.78
C GLY A 581 2.60 -25.45 -18.81
N TRP A 582 1.49 -26.20 -18.72
CA TRP A 582 1.12 -27.23 -19.68
C TRP A 582 0.92 -26.65 -21.08
N ASN A 583 0.10 -25.61 -21.23
CA ASN A 583 -0.26 -25.07 -22.53
C ASN A 583 0.89 -24.31 -23.20
N VAL A 584 1.74 -23.62 -22.45
CA VAL A 584 2.96 -22.99 -23.00
C VAL A 584 3.88 -24.06 -23.60
N LEU A 585 4.24 -25.08 -22.84
CA LEU A 585 5.17 -26.12 -23.31
C LEU A 585 4.55 -27.03 -24.37
N ARG A 586 3.26 -27.35 -24.25
CA ARG A 586 2.59 -28.16 -25.26
C ARG A 586 2.40 -27.37 -26.56
N GLY A 587 2.07 -26.09 -26.47
CA GLY A 587 1.92 -25.19 -27.61
C GLY A 587 3.19 -25.10 -28.48
N GLN A 588 4.37 -25.06 -27.87
CA GLN A 588 5.66 -25.06 -28.56
C GLN A 588 5.95 -26.34 -29.37
N THR A 589 5.26 -27.45 -29.06
CA THR A 589 5.47 -28.76 -29.71
C THR A 589 4.40 -29.10 -30.74
N LEU A 590 3.47 -28.19 -31.03
CA LEU A 590 2.43 -28.41 -32.03
C LEU A 590 2.99 -28.43 -33.46
N ASP A 591 4.00 -27.59 -33.74
CA ASP A 591 4.57 -27.38 -35.07
C ASP A 591 5.91 -28.12 -35.30
N VAL A 592 6.34 -28.94 -34.34
CA VAL A 592 7.64 -29.63 -34.37
C VAL A 592 7.44 -31.15 -34.28
N GLU A 593 8.15 -31.94 -35.10
CA GLU A 593 8.21 -33.39 -34.98
C GLU A 593 8.90 -33.82 -33.68
N VAL A 594 8.13 -33.84 -32.60
CA VAL A 594 8.53 -34.36 -31.29
C VAL A 594 7.62 -35.55 -30.98
N ASP A 595 8.21 -36.64 -30.49
CA ASP A 595 7.45 -37.75 -29.93
C ASP A 595 6.40 -37.24 -28.92
N ALA A 596 5.14 -37.55 -29.18
CA ALA A 596 4.00 -37.10 -28.39
C ALA A 596 4.14 -37.47 -26.91
N ARG A 597 4.77 -38.62 -26.60
CA ARG A 597 5.02 -39.02 -25.21
C ARG A 597 5.99 -38.07 -24.52
N ARG A 598 7.10 -37.72 -25.19
CA ARG A 598 8.10 -36.79 -24.67
C ARG A 598 7.54 -35.38 -24.52
N ALA A 599 6.73 -34.92 -25.48
CA ALA A 599 6.06 -33.63 -25.40
C ALA A 599 5.07 -33.55 -24.23
N ASN A 600 4.25 -34.59 -24.02
CA ASN A 600 3.33 -34.66 -22.88
C ASN A 600 4.08 -34.73 -21.53
N LEU A 601 5.20 -35.46 -21.46
CA LEU A 601 6.02 -35.51 -20.24
C LEU A 601 6.63 -34.15 -19.90
N ARG A 602 7.13 -33.41 -20.90
CA ARG A 602 7.64 -32.05 -20.73
C ARG A 602 6.54 -31.09 -20.27
N ALA A 603 5.38 -31.12 -20.91
CA ALA A 603 4.23 -30.31 -20.52
C ALA A 603 3.74 -30.63 -19.11
N PHE A 604 3.71 -31.92 -18.74
CA PHE A 604 3.39 -32.36 -17.39
C PHE A 604 4.38 -31.80 -16.36
N ALA A 605 5.68 -31.95 -16.61
CA ALA A 605 6.72 -31.45 -15.73
C ALA A 605 6.64 -29.91 -15.59
N GLY A 606 6.46 -29.17 -16.69
CA GLY A 606 6.31 -27.72 -16.63
C GLY A 606 5.03 -27.27 -15.93
N GLY A 607 3.91 -27.98 -16.11
CA GLY A 607 2.68 -27.71 -15.37
C GLY A 607 2.86 -27.91 -13.88
N ILE A 608 3.41 -29.05 -13.44
CA ILE A 608 3.67 -29.33 -12.01
C ILE A 608 4.67 -28.34 -11.42
N LEU A 609 5.76 -28.04 -12.13
CA LEU A 609 6.72 -27.03 -11.70
C LEU A 609 6.06 -25.65 -11.57
N SER A 610 5.17 -25.27 -12.47
CA SER A 610 4.43 -24.00 -12.37
C SER A 610 3.56 -23.95 -11.12
N SER A 611 2.82 -25.03 -10.81
CA SER A 611 2.01 -25.14 -9.58
C SER A 611 2.88 -25.08 -8.32
N LEU A 612 3.98 -25.84 -8.28
CA LEU A 612 4.89 -25.88 -7.13
C LEU A 612 5.63 -24.56 -6.95
N SER A 613 6.07 -23.92 -8.04
CA SER A 613 6.72 -22.61 -7.99
C SER A 613 5.83 -21.55 -7.40
N LEU A 614 4.57 -21.48 -7.82
CA LEU A 614 3.62 -20.49 -7.33
C LEU A 614 3.19 -20.75 -5.88
N LEU A 615 2.83 -22.00 -5.55
CA LEU A 615 2.20 -22.32 -4.27
C LEU A 615 3.16 -22.81 -3.18
N ILE A 616 4.36 -23.29 -3.50
CA ILE A 616 5.25 -23.91 -2.51
C ILE A 616 6.62 -23.22 -2.49
N LEU A 617 7.29 -23.12 -3.65
CA LEU A 617 8.65 -22.61 -3.75
C LEU A 617 8.74 -21.08 -3.67
N GLY A 618 7.62 -20.36 -3.84
CA GLY A 618 7.55 -18.92 -3.60
C GLY A 618 7.90 -18.54 -2.16
N ASN A 619 7.88 -19.48 -1.22
CA ASN A 619 8.25 -19.28 0.18
C ASN A 619 9.73 -19.63 0.48
N LEU A 620 10.67 -18.89 -0.13
CA LEU A 620 12.10 -19.08 0.15
C LEU A 620 12.49 -18.67 1.58
N GLY A 621 11.65 -17.88 2.26
CA GLY A 621 11.84 -17.48 3.66
C GLY A 621 11.89 -18.68 4.62
N THR A 622 11.01 -19.67 4.43
CA THR A 622 11.05 -20.90 5.25
C THR A 622 12.33 -21.71 5.02
N LEU A 623 12.85 -21.78 3.79
CA LEU A 623 14.13 -22.44 3.52
C LEU A 623 15.29 -21.71 4.19
N ARG A 624 15.27 -20.37 4.17
CA ARG A 624 16.23 -19.53 4.90
C ARG A 624 16.16 -19.79 6.41
N MET A 625 14.96 -19.95 6.97
CA MET A 625 14.80 -20.31 8.39
C MET A 625 15.42 -21.66 8.70
N ILE A 626 15.15 -22.71 7.92
CA ILE A 626 15.74 -24.05 8.15
C ILE A 626 17.27 -23.96 8.09
N TRP A 627 17.79 -23.25 7.08
CA TRP A 627 19.22 -23.00 6.90
C TRP A 627 19.86 -22.31 8.11
N GLN A 628 19.27 -21.21 8.57
CA GLN A 628 19.79 -20.41 9.69
C GLN A 628 19.58 -21.10 11.04
N GLY A 629 18.41 -21.68 11.28
CA GLY A 629 18.08 -22.37 12.53
C GLY A 629 18.98 -23.57 12.77
N ALA A 630 19.31 -24.35 11.73
CA ALA A 630 20.26 -25.45 11.87
C ALA A 630 21.65 -24.93 12.25
N GLN A 631 22.10 -23.80 11.67
CA GLN A 631 23.37 -23.18 12.07
C GLN A 631 23.34 -22.72 13.53
N MET A 632 22.26 -22.08 13.97
CA MET A 632 22.10 -21.55 15.33
C MET A 632 22.20 -22.62 16.42
N LEU A 633 21.88 -23.89 16.11
CA LEU A 633 22.04 -25.01 17.06
C LEU A 633 23.50 -25.31 17.42
N VAL A 634 24.44 -24.99 16.52
CA VAL A 634 25.86 -25.36 16.65
C VAL A 634 26.76 -24.13 16.78
N ALA A 635 26.31 -22.98 16.28
CA ALA A 635 27.05 -21.73 16.33
C ALA A 635 27.29 -21.30 17.80
N PRO A 636 28.49 -20.80 18.14
CA PRO A 636 28.78 -20.27 19.48
C PRO A 636 27.76 -19.19 19.87
N GLY A 637 27.04 -19.41 20.97
CA GLY A 637 25.99 -18.48 21.43
C GLY A 637 24.80 -18.32 20.48
N GLY A 638 24.64 -19.19 19.47
CA GLY A 638 23.58 -19.08 18.45
C GLY A 638 23.78 -17.95 17.46
N VAL A 639 24.91 -17.24 17.49
CA VAL A 639 25.19 -16.10 16.62
C VAL A 639 25.81 -16.57 15.32
N ILE A 640 25.12 -16.32 14.21
CA ILE A 640 25.57 -16.70 12.85
C ILE A 640 26.07 -15.51 12.02
N GLU A 641 26.05 -14.31 12.61
CA GLU A 641 26.53 -13.07 12.01
C GLU A 641 28.06 -13.12 11.90
N ASN A 642 28.62 -12.54 10.83
CA ASN A 642 30.06 -12.54 10.52
C ASN A 642 30.71 -13.90 10.19
N ALA A 643 29.95 -15.01 10.21
CA ALA A 643 30.46 -16.31 9.81
C ALA A 643 30.76 -16.40 8.31
N THR A 644 31.92 -16.98 7.99
CA THR A 644 32.32 -17.25 6.60
C THR A 644 31.37 -18.26 5.95
N ILE A 645 31.34 -18.30 4.63
CA ILE A 645 30.48 -19.24 3.90
C ILE A 645 30.79 -20.70 4.26
N PHE A 646 32.06 -21.03 4.49
CA PHE A 646 32.51 -22.37 4.85
C PHE A 646 32.06 -22.77 6.26
N GLU A 647 32.13 -21.84 7.22
CA GLU A 647 31.60 -22.04 8.58
C GLU A 647 30.09 -22.24 8.58
N ARG A 648 29.35 -21.44 7.80
CA ARG A 648 27.89 -21.59 7.66
C ARG A 648 27.51 -22.96 7.13
N TRP A 649 28.19 -23.47 6.10
CA TRP A 649 27.97 -24.82 5.57
C TRP A 649 28.29 -25.89 6.61
N ARG A 650 29.42 -25.77 7.31
CA ARG A 650 29.80 -26.72 8.37
C ARG A 650 28.78 -26.74 9.51
N TRP A 651 28.36 -25.58 9.99
CA TRP A 651 27.34 -25.47 11.05
C TRP A 651 25.98 -25.97 10.58
N PHE A 652 25.58 -25.68 9.35
CA PHE A 652 24.34 -26.21 8.79
C PHE A 652 24.35 -27.75 8.80
N LEU A 653 25.39 -28.38 8.25
CA LEU A 653 25.49 -29.85 8.20
C LEU A 653 25.50 -30.45 9.62
N ALA A 654 26.28 -29.89 10.54
CA ALA A 654 26.32 -30.33 11.94
C ALA A 654 24.97 -30.12 12.65
N GLY A 655 24.29 -29.01 12.38
CA GLY A 655 22.99 -28.68 12.93
C GLY A 655 21.89 -29.61 12.45
N ILE A 656 21.89 -29.95 11.16
CA ILE A 656 20.99 -30.96 10.59
C ILE A 656 21.18 -32.31 11.29
N VAL A 657 22.42 -32.72 11.58
CA VAL A 657 22.67 -33.92 12.38
C VAL A 657 22.03 -33.82 13.76
N GLN A 658 22.13 -32.67 14.45
CA GLN A 658 21.44 -32.47 15.73
C GLN A 658 19.92 -32.54 15.60
N VAL A 659 19.33 -31.99 14.53
CA VAL A 659 17.89 -32.10 14.26
C VAL A 659 17.47 -33.56 14.11
N PHE A 660 18.23 -34.37 13.38
CA PHE A 660 17.98 -35.82 13.27
C PHE A 660 18.15 -36.57 14.60
N GLN A 661 18.93 -36.03 15.53
CA GLN A 661 19.07 -36.53 16.90
C GLN A 661 17.96 -36.02 17.84
N GLY A 662 17.01 -35.23 17.35
CA GLY A 662 15.84 -34.75 18.09
C GLY A 662 15.94 -33.30 18.58
N ALA A 663 16.98 -32.56 18.22
CA ALA A 663 17.04 -31.13 18.51
C ALA A 663 15.94 -30.38 17.74
N LYS A 664 15.28 -29.43 18.41
CA LYS A 664 14.30 -28.55 17.79
C LYS A 664 15.00 -27.30 17.30
N LEU A 665 14.66 -26.86 16.09
CA LEU A 665 15.10 -25.55 15.59
C LEU A 665 14.64 -24.44 16.55
N PRO A 666 15.42 -23.35 16.68
CA PRO A 666 15.18 -22.29 17.66
C PRO A 666 14.07 -21.33 17.21
N PHE A 667 12.94 -21.87 16.74
CA PHE A 667 11.78 -21.14 16.27
C PHE A 667 10.52 -21.65 16.96
N SER A 668 9.65 -20.73 17.37
CA SER A 668 8.31 -21.07 17.82
C SER A 668 7.45 -21.51 16.64
N THR A 669 6.33 -22.20 16.91
CA THR A 669 5.38 -22.61 15.85
C THR A 669 4.90 -21.43 15.01
N GLY A 670 4.76 -20.24 15.62
CA GLY A 670 4.28 -19.06 14.91
C GLY A 670 5.31 -18.38 14.01
N ASP A 671 6.59 -18.65 14.21
CA ASP A 671 7.65 -18.03 13.43
C ASP A 671 7.71 -18.60 12.00
N TRP A 672 7.26 -19.84 11.83
CA TRP A 672 7.26 -20.55 10.54
C TRP A 672 6.38 -19.90 9.47
N TYR A 673 5.44 -19.03 9.87
CA TYR A 673 4.64 -18.24 8.96
C TYR A 673 5.03 -16.75 8.99
N TRP A 674 5.31 -16.16 10.16
CA TRP A 674 5.63 -14.72 10.25
C TRP A 674 7.01 -14.35 9.71
N ILE A 675 8.07 -15.07 10.08
CA ILE A 675 9.42 -14.70 9.66
C ILE A 675 9.55 -14.69 8.13
N PRO A 676 8.99 -15.66 7.38
CA PRO A 676 9.01 -15.61 5.93
C PRO A 676 8.24 -14.43 5.32
N SER A 677 7.20 -13.93 5.99
CA SER A 677 6.46 -12.74 5.53
C SER A 677 7.26 -11.45 5.65
N ARG A 678 8.37 -11.44 6.41
CA ARG A 678 9.26 -10.28 6.58
C ARG A 678 10.33 -10.26 5.47
N ALA A 679 9.88 -10.27 4.22
CA ALA A 679 10.78 -10.26 3.06
C ALA A 679 11.52 -8.92 2.90
N LEU A 680 10.85 -7.82 3.27
CA LEU A 680 11.43 -6.48 3.35
C LEU A 680 11.91 -6.18 4.79
N PRO A 681 13.01 -5.44 4.98
CA PRO A 681 13.44 -4.98 6.29
C PRO A 681 12.34 -4.17 7.00
N GLY A 682 12.18 -4.37 8.31
CA GLY A 682 11.17 -3.68 9.13
C GLY A 682 9.99 -4.58 9.52
N GLU A 683 8.84 -3.96 9.78
CA GLU A 683 7.65 -4.64 10.33
C GLU A 683 6.59 -5.01 9.27
N ALA A 684 6.83 -4.72 7.99
CA ALA A 684 5.87 -4.94 6.92
C ALA A 684 5.59 -6.44 6.68
N ILE A 685 4.32 -6.80 6.49
CA ILE A 685 3.90 -8.15 6.09
C ILE A 685 3.90 -8.23 4.57
N THR A 686 4.70 -9.14 4.02
CA THR A 686 4.65 -9.51 2.60
C THR A 686 3.87 -10.81 2.45
N GLU A 687 2.70 -10.73 1.85
CA GLU A 687 1.88 -11.89 1.55
C GLU A 687 2.28 -12.51 0.20
N PHE A 688 2.54 -13.82 0.21
CA PHE A 688 2.74 -14.63 -0.97
C PHE A 688 1.77 -15.83 -0.92
N PRO A 689 1.43 -16.48 -2.05
CA PRO A 689 0.32 -17.43 -2.10
C PRO A 689 0.31 -18.45 -0.97
N PHE A 690 1.44 -19.14 -0.72
CA PHE A 690 1.51 -20.12 0.38
C PHE A 690 1.24 -19.52 1.75
N PHE A 691 1.81 -18.34 2.05
CA PHE A 691 1.56 -17.64 3.31
C PHE A 691 0.08 -17.36 3.47
N THR A 692 -0.56 -16.76 2.46
CA THR A 692 -1.99 -16.43 2.48
C THR A 692 -2.88 -17.66 2.74
N PHE A 693 -2.59 -18.81 2.11
CA PHE A 693 -3.34 -20.06 2.37
C PHE A 693 -3.09 -20.66 3.74
N THR A 694 -1.85 -20.62 4.24
CA THR A 694 -1.51 -21.13 5.59
C THR A 694 -2.04 -20.22 6.70
N TYR A 695 -1.97 -18.90 6.50
CA TYR A 695 -2.52 -17.92 7.40
C TYR A 695 -4.04 -18.01 7.39
N ALA A 696 -4.65 -18.26 6.23
CA ALA A 696 -6.05 -18.63 6.03
C ALA A 696 -7.06 -17.49 6.29
N ASP A 697 -6.64 -16.25 6.11
CA ASP A 697 -7.56 -15.12 6.01
C ASP A 697 -8.18 -15.14 4.61
N LEU A 698 -9.51 -15.11 4.53
CA LEU A 698 -10.25 -15.28 3.28
C LEU A 698 -10.45 -13.91 2.62
N HIS A 699 -9.37 -13.16 2.51
CA HIS A 699 -9.35 -11.87 1.83
C HIS A 699 -9.75 -12.02 0.36
N ALA A 700 -10.20 -10.89 -0.19
CA ALA A 700 -10.41 -10.70 -1.63
C ALA A 700 -9.27 -11.23 -2.50
N HIS A 701 -8.04 -10.81 -2.19
CA HIS A 701 -6.89 -11.15 -3.01
C HIS A 701 -6.64 -12.67 -3.04
N LEU A 702 -6.90 -13.40 -1.95
CA LEU A 702 -6.78 -14.86 -1.90
C LEU A 702 -7.71 -15.51 -2.94
N ILE A 703 -8.98 -15.07 -2.98
CA ILE A 703 -9.97 -15.58 -3.95
C ILE A 703 -9.58 -15.16 -5.38
N ALA A 704 -9.15 -13.91 -5.54
CA ALA A 704 -8.76 -13.32 -6.82
C ALA A 704 -7.54 -14.02 -7.45
N LEU A 705 -6.61 -14.60 -6.66
CA LEU A 705 -5.44 -15.33 -7.19
C LEU A 705 -5.82 -16.36 -8.26
N SER A 706 -6.85 -17.17 -7.98
CA SER A 706 -7.31 -18.20 -8.91
C SER A 706 -7.94 -17.60 -10.19
N ILE A 707 -8.63 -16.47 -10.06
CA ILE A 707 -9.26 -15.73 -11.17
C ILE A 707 -8.19 -15.07 -12.04
N THR A 708 -7.14 -14.51 -11.43
CA THR A 708 -5.99 -13.93 -12.13
C THR A 708 -5.31 -14.98 -13.00
N LEU A 709 -5.11 -16.20 -12.49
CA LEU A 709 -4.58 -17.31 -13.30
C LEU A 709 -5.51 -17.68 -14.46
N LEU A 710 -6.82 -17.67 -14.25
CA LEU A 710 -7.78 -17.87 -15.33
C LEU A 710 -7.71 -16.75 -16.39
N ALA A 711 -7.49 -15.50 -15.98
CA ALA A 711 -7.26 -14.39 -16.90
C ALA A 711 -6.00 -14.60 -17.75
N LEU A 712 -4.92 -15.11 -17.14
CA LEU A 712 -3.69 -15.47 -17.85
C LEU A 712 -3.90 -16.66 -18.79
N VAL A 713 -4.66 -17.69 -18.38
CA VAL A 713 -5.02 -18.84 -19.25
C VAL A 713 -5.85 -18.37 -20.44
N TRP A 714 -6.81 -17.46 -20.23
CA TRP A 714 -7.60 -16.84 -21.29
C TRP A 714 -6.70 -16.03 -22.24
N GLY A 715 -5.84 -15.16 -21.73
CA GLY A 715 -4.88 -14.40 -22.52
C GLY A 715 -3.93 -15.30 -23.34
N LEU A 716 -3.45 -16.39 -22.74
CA LEU A 716 -2.64 -17.40 -23.42
C LEU A 716 -3.41 -18.08 -24.56
N SER A 717 -4.72 -18.32 -24.39
CA SER A 717 -5.58 -18.85 -25.45
C SER A 717 -5.64 -17.92 -26.67
N LEU A 718 -5.75 -16.60 -26.43
CA LEU A 718 -5.72 -15.59 -27.49
C LEU A 718 -4.38 -15.57 -28.22
N LEU A 719 -3.27 -15.61 -27.46
CA LEU A 719 -1.91 -15.58 -27.99
C LEU A 719 -1.59 -16.82 -28.82
N LEU A 720 -1.83 -18.02 -28.28
CA LEU A 720 -1.64 -19.29 -29.01
C LEU A 720 -2.61 -19.40 -30.19
N GLY A 721 -3.81 -18.83 -30.06
CA GLY A 721 -4.81 -18.76 -31.12
C GLY A 721 -4.46 -17.80 -32.26
N ARG A 722 -3.49 -16.88 -32.08
CA ARG A 722 -3.10 -15.86 -33.06
C ARG A 722 -4.30 -15.08 -33.64
N TRP A 723 -5.30 -14.79 -32.80
CA TRP A 723 -6.57 -14.15 -33.22
C TRP A 723 -7.37 -14.91 -34.29
N ASP A 724 -7.09 -16.18 -34.52
CA ASP A 724 -7.89 -17.03 -35.38
C ASP A 724 -9.06 -17.66 -34.60
N TRP A 725 -10.26 -17.56 -35.15
CA TRP A 725 -11.49 -18.02 -34.51
C TRP A 725 -12.17 -19.17 -35.25
N GLY A 726 -11.57 -19.69 -36.32
CA GLY A 726 -12.11 -20.81 -37.11
C GLY A 726 -12.18 -20.52 -38.59
N SER A 727 -12.59 -21.51 -39.38
CA SER A 727 -12.55 -21.44 -40.85
C SER A 727 -13.81 -20.81 -41.46
N THR A 728 -14.97 -21.02 -40.82
CA THR A 728 -16.27 -20.50 -41.31
C THR A 728 -16.74 -19.31 -40.50
N TRP A 729 -17.55 -18.43 -41.10
CA TRP A 729 -18.11 -17.25 -40.39
C TRP A 729 -18.89 -17.64 -39.12
N LYS A 730 -19.71 -18.69 -39.20
CA LYS A 730 -20.50 -19.17 -38.05
C LYS A 730 -19.60 -19.68 -36.92
N GLU A 731 -18.53 -20.38 -37.26
CA GLU A 731 -17.56 -20.85 -36.27
C GLU A 731 -16.77 -19.68 -35.65
N LYS A 732 -16.31 -18.73 -36.47
CA LYS A 732 -15.62 -17.53 -36.02
C LYS A 732 -16.46 -16.76 -35.01
N LEU A 733 -17.70 -16.44 -35.35
CA LEU A 733 -18.60 -15.68 -34.48
C LEU A 733 -18.85 -16.42 -33.16
N ARG A 734 -19.10 -17.74 -33.22
CA ARG A 734 -19.37 -18.56 -32.04
C ARG A 734 -18.16 -18.62 -31.09
N ASN A 735 -16.97 -18.92 -31.61
CA ASN A 735 -15.76 -19.07 -30.80
C ASN A 735 -15.32 -17.71 -30.24
N TYR A 736 -15.40 -16.65 -31.06
CA TYR A 736 -15.16 -15.27 -30.64
C TYR A 736 -16.09 -14.87 -29.49
N ALA A 737 -17.41 -15.05 -29.66
CA ALA A 737 -18.39 -14.70 -28.65
C ALA A 737 -18.17 -15.48 -27.35
N ALA A 738 -17.90 -16.78 -27.41
CA ALA A 738 -17.63 -17.60 -26.22
C ALA A 738 -16.35 -17.14 -25.49
N SER A 739 -15.27 -16.87 -26.23
CA SER A 739 -13.99 -16.47 -25.64
C SER A 739 -14.04 -15.07 -25.03
N PHE A 740 -14.65 -14.09 -25.70
CA PHE A 740 -14.80 -12.74 -25.16
C PHE A 740 -15.84 -12.67 -24.05
N PHE A 741 -16.90 -13.49 -24.09
CA PHE A 741 -17.80 -13.62 -22.95
C PHE A 741 -17.06 -14.16 -21.72
N LEU A 742 -16.23 -15.20 -21.87
CA LEU A 742 -15.38 -15.69 -20.79
C LEU A 742 -14.44 -14.59 -20.27
N GLY A 743 -13.74 -13.88 -21.16
CA GLY A 743 -12.88 -12.76 -20.80
C GLY A 743 -13.63 -11.67 -20.03
N ALA A 744 -14.83 -11.30 -20.46
CA ALA A 744 -15.67 -10.32 -19.77
C ALA A 744 -16.07 -10.78 -18.36
N VAL A 745 -16.43 -12.06 -18.19
CA VAL A 745 -16.75 -12.64 -16.88
C VAL A 745 -15.53 -12.63 -15.97
N VAL A 746 -14.36 -13.01 -16.48
CA VAL A 746 -13.11 -13.12 -15.69
C VAL A 746 -12.60 -11.74 -15.27
N ILE A 747 -12.45 -10.81 -16.22
CA ILE A 747 -11.99 -9.45 -15.93
C ILE A 747 -13.04 -8.69 -15.09
N GLY A 748 -14.33 -8.87 -15.39
CA GLY A 748 -15.42 -8.29 -14.62
C GLY A 748 -15.51 -8.81 -13.19
N ALA A 749 -15.07 -10.05 -12.92
CA ALA A 749 -15.02 -10.63 -11.59
C ALA A 749 -13.83 -10.11 -10.75
N LEU A 750 -12.70 -9.74 -11.36
CA LEU A 750 -11.49 -9.35 -10.62
C LEU A 750 -11.63 -8.05 -9.82
N ARG A 751 -12.31 -7.03 -10.34
CA ARG A 751 -12.46 -5.74 -9.64
C ARG A 751 -13.35 -5.78 -8.40
N PRO A 752 -14.50 -6.49 -8.39
CA PRO A 752 -15.36 -6.60 -7.20
C PRO A 752 -15.03 -7.80 -6.30
N THR A 753 -14.07 -8.65 -6.69
CA THR A 753 -13.50 -9.73 -5.87
C THR A 753 -12.38 -9.16 -5.07
#